data_AF-A8WV70-F1
#
_entry.id   AF-A8WV70-F1
#
_cell.length_a   1.000
_cell.length_b   1.000
_cell.length_c   1.000
_cell.angle_alpha   90.00
_cell.angle_beta   90.00
_cell.angle_gamma   90.00
#
_symmetry.space_group_name_H-M   'P 1'
#
loop_
_entity.id
_entity.type
_entity.pdbx_description
1 polymer ?
#
loop_
_entity_poly.entity_id
_entity_poly.type
_entity_poly.pdbx_seq_one_letter_code
_entity_poly.pdbx_strand_id
1 'polypeptide(L)'
;MSQLVKQISVFTTAEQYQKIIHQLLGQLSRTRETVADEAAVENNILIIRNHIEQLLEKRFVVLASPELGDDEFEDEWNVLVWGLLVCIVRLPQTIEKDSTTESLNLYLIRLINMARPLRLPKVSVEREQWWNQFFDQFNNLLHFLHGLLSQLQNPNCNVEIKMRAFFTRQLRPCLAAFRRGCVENSPLLHTELRRVQVENLSNHGKLLEDDLREIKKYYSSLTYILGILAIRIQGLRFECQSSSTNMYATPDTLWQLLQEVMMTYEQVMNDALMCNEPSGSPIMVTNNLFTFTCYSLNKTLFYNSFDIQIVSEETAAAIQNEIIQCRMGSSSPKEPKLFPSAALIAMKPTTGVKRNNATANQKGTGGNTAHKKSDVNSQEFVTIPALFSEPDRAFQTTYPHLLCTTRQKDAVLLDTKSGATGKRPLFYFYIRAKTWSPSGDDFYVRTLSLPFTISTRRNQDCQVQRMNSSYTATCFWMYGTCSFNGLLLNWNENPLTWTQFKELTRRYFMVNGEVKRTMEESDYALLEDKMHCEQCGDDTDDQHGENCISFKNILCSHLRFDTDTVQMRFSVWRGILEVLQIFQDPKAAVVETVSFAARTSHHHLEMLPPHNPNLRSASSLVPDHNASFEEFMDDLTNSSNDDYIPSLDFSHTNHSLRV
;
A
#
# COMPACT_ATOMS: atom_id res chain seq x y z
N MET A 1 -24.98 31.57 4.16
CA MET A 1 -25.67 31.05 2.95
C MET A 1 -25.95 29.59 3.18
N SER A 2 -27.24 29.27 3.22
CA SER A 2 -27.85 27.98 3.55
C SER A 2 -27.62 26.98 2.40
N GLN A 3 -26.95 25.87 2.68
CA GLN A 3 -27.06 24.67 1.85
C GLN A 3 -28.12 23.79 2.47
N LEU A 4 -29.33 23.86 1.90
CA LEU A 4 -30.43 22.95 2.17
C LEU A 4 -29.94 21.50 1.99
N VAL A 5 -30.12 20.73 3.06
CA VAL A 5 -30.12 19.26 3.08
C VAL A 5 -31.08 18.78 1.99
N LYS A 6 -30.53 18.15 0.94
CA LYS A 6 -31.30 17.54 -0.14
C LYS A 6 -32.19 16.44 0.46
N GLN A 7 -33.49 16.49 0.19
CA GLN A 7 -34.39 15.35 0.34
C GLN A 7 -33.84 14.15 -0.46
N ILE A 8 -33.57 13.03 0.21
CA ILE A 8 -33.04 11.81 -0.42
C ILE A 8 -34.18 10.85 -0.75
N SER A 9 -34.05 10.25 -1.94
CA SER A 9 -34.97 9.34 -2.61
C SER A 9 -35.11 7.95 -1.94
N VAL A 10 -36.10 7.20 -2.40
CA VAL A 10 -36.68 5.94 -1.85
C VAL A 10 -35.74 4.71 -1.90
N PHE A 11 -34.46 4.85 -2.29
CA PHE A 11 -33.47 3.76 -2.23
C PHE A 11 -32.40 4.05 -1.17
N THR A 12 -32.51 3.40 -0.01
CA THR A 12 -31.55 3.56 1.10
C THR A 12 -30.51 2.44 1.09
N THR A 13 -29.25 2.78 0.77
CA THR A 13 -28.12 1.85 0.65
C THR A 13 -27.25 1.83 1.91
N ALA A 14 -26.48 0.76 2.14
CA ALA A 14 -25.49 0.67 3.24
C ALA A 14 -24.47 1.83 3.21
N GLU A 15 -24.16 2.31 2.01
CA GLU A 15 -23.35 3.50 1.75
C GLU A 15 -23.93 4.76 2.43
N GLN A 16 -25.23 5.00 2.31
CA GLN A 16 -25.86 6.18 2.92
C GLN A 16 -25.71 6.14 4.44
N TYR A 17 -25.85 4.96 5.04
CA TYR A 17 -25.61 4.76 6.46
C TYR A 17 -24.17 5.10 6.84
N GLN A 18 -23.16 4.56 6.16
CA GLN A 18 -21.75 4.88 6.45
C GLN A 18 -21.41 6.36 6.27
N LYS A 19 -21.93 7.01 5.21
CA LYS A 19 -21.75 8.45 4.98
C LYS A 19 -22.36 9.30 6.10
N ILE A 20 -23.54 8.91 6.60
CA ILE A 20 -24.22 9.62 7.69
C ILE A 20 -23.53 9.37 9.05
N ILE A 21 -23.04 8.16 9.30
CA ILE A 21 -22.20 7.87 10.47
C ILE A 21 -20.93 8.72 10.46
N HIS A 22 -20.24 8.81 9.31
CA HIS A 22 -19.05 9.67 9.17
C HIS A 22 -19.37 11.14 9.43
N GLN A 23 -20.51 11.65 8.94
CA GLN A 23 -20.97 13.00 9.25
C GLN A 23 -21.23 13.19 10.75
N LEU A 24 -21.86 12.22 11.42
CA LEU A 24 -22.09 12.28 12.86
C LEU A 24 -20.77 12.33 13.63
N LEU A 25 -19.81 11.46 13.28
CA LEU A 25 -18.49 11.43 13.90
C LEU A 25 -17.75 12.76 13.69
N GLY A 26 -17.84 13.34 12.49
CA GLY A 26 -17.30 14.67 12.21
C GLY A 26 -17.89 15.78 13.09
N GLN A 27 -19.20 15.75 13.37
CA GLN A 27 -19.83 16.70 14.30
C GLN A 27 -19.42 16.43 15.76
N LEU A 28 -19.36 15.17 16.17
CA LEU A 28 -18.97 14.76 17.54
C LEU A 28 -17.51 15.09 17.86
N SER A 29 -16.63 15.11 16.84
CA SER A 29 -15.22 15.47 16.98
C SER A 29 -14.92 16.96 16.79
N ARG A 30 -15.93 17.78 16.50
CA ARG A 30 -15.73 19.21 16.23
C ARG A 30 -15.51 19.98 17.53
N THR A 31 -14.47 20.82 17.56
CA THR A 31 -14.23 21.75 18.67
C THR A 31 -15.32 22.82 18.73
N ARG A 32 -15.93 23.00 19.91
CA ARG A 32 -17.01 23.97 20.15
C ARG A 32 -16.39 25.28 20.64
N GLU A 33 -16.36 26.30 19.78
CA GLU A 33 -15.69 27.57 20.11
C GLU A 33 -16.65 28.63 20.68
N THR A 34 -17.96 28.52 20.40
CA THR A 34 -18.96 29.49 20.85
C THR A 34 -20.27 28.79 21.27
N VAL A 35 -21.07 29.43 22.14
CA VAL A 35 -22.39 28.92 22.58
C VAL A 35 -23.36 28.73 21.40
N ALA A 36 -23.29 29.60 20.39
CA ALA A 36 -24.10 29.47 19.19
C ALA A 36 -23.66 28.29 18.30
N ASP A 37 -22.36 27.99 18.26
CA ASP A 37 -21.81 26.82 17.55
C ASP A 37 -22.16 25.52 18.29
N GLU A 38 -22.18 25.53 19.62
CA GLU A 38 -22.63 24.41 20.44
C GLU A 38 -24.10 24.05 20.18
N ALA A 39 -25.01 25.03 20.23
CA ALA A 39 -26.42 24.80 19.90
C ALA A 39 -26.63 24.32 18.46
N ALA A 40 -25.83 24.81 17.50
CA ALA A 40 -25.88 24.36 16.12
C ALA A 40 -25.38 22.92 15.94
N VAL A 41 -24.29 22.55 16.61
CA VAL A 41 -23.75 21.18 16.62
C VAL A 41 -24.75 20.22 17.26
N GLU A 42 -25.36 20.57 18.39
CA GLU A 42 -26.37 19.74 19.05
C GLU A 42 -27.61 19.52 18.18
N ASN A 43 -28.12 20.56 17.53
CA ASN A 43 -29.24 20.43 16.60
C ASN A 43 -28.87 19.55 15.39
N ASN A 44 -27.67 19.71 14.83
CA ASN A 44 -27.18 18.85 13.74
C ASN A 44 -27.07 17.39 14.18
N ILE A 45 -26.55 17.12 15.38
CA ILE A 45 -26.46 15.76 15.95
C ILE A 45 -27.85 15.14 16.05
N LEU A 46 -28.85 15.86 16.55
CA LEU A 46 -30.23 15.37 16.67
C LEU A 46 -30.84 15.02 15.30
N ILE A 47 -30.66 15.90 14.31
CA ILE A 47 -31.14 15.68 12.95
C ILE A 47 -30.47 14.44 12.35
N ILE A 48 -29.13 14.37 12.40
CA ILE A 48 -28.36 13.25 11.84
C ILE A 48 -28.75 11.93 12.51
N ARG A 49 -28.96 11.93 13.83
CA ARG A 49 -29.41 10.75 14.56
C ARG A 49 -30.78 10.25 14.09
N ASN A 50 -31.77 11.11 13.93
CA ASN A 50 -33.09 10.69 13.43
C ASN A 50 -32.99 10.01 12.06
N HIS A 51 -32.06 10.47 11.20
CA HIS A 51 -31.80 9.81 9.92
C HIS A 51 -31.14 8.43 10.10
N ILE A 52 -30.22 8.27 11.04
CA ILE A 52 -29.60 6.97 11.37
C ILE A 52 -30.67 5.97 11.80
N GLU A 53 -31.60 6.36 12.67
CA GLU A 53 -32.67 5.48 13.16
C GLU A 53 -33.59 5.01 12.02
N GLN A 54 -34.01 5.94 11.15
CA GLN A 54 -34.81 5.60 9.97
C GLN A 54 -34.08 4.67 8.99
N LEU A 55 -32.77 4.84 8.84
CA LEU A 55 -31.95 3.96 8.00
C LEU A 55 -31.80 2.59 8.62
N LEU A 56 -31.52 2.50 9.92
CA LEU A 56 -31.38 1.24 10.64
C LEU A 56 -32.62 0.36 10.49
N GLU A 57 -33.82 0.93 10.65
CA GLU A 57 -35.07 0.19 10.47
C GLU A 57 -35.17 -0.46 9.09
N LYS A 58 -34.78 0.26 8.04
CA LYS A 58 -34.75 -0.29 6.68
C LYS A 58 -33.65 -1.34 6.50
N ARG A 59 -32.46 -1.13 7.09
CA ARG A 59 -31.35 -2.09 7.00
C ARG A 59 -31.65 -3.37 7.77
N PHE A 60 -32.43 -3.35 8.86
CA PHE A 60 -32.90 -4.56 9.53
C PHE A 60 -33.72 -5.46 8.61
N VAL A 61 -34.56 -4.89 7.74
CA VAL A 61 -35.33 -5.67 6.77
C VAL A 61 -34.38 -6.40 5.80
N VAL A 62 -33.33 -5.71 5.33
CA VAL A 62 -32.32 -6.31 4.44
C VAL A 62 -31.53 -7.40 5.17
N LEU A 63 -31.09 -7.13 6.39
CA LEU A 63 -30.30 -8.04 7.20
C LEU A 63 -31.08 -9.31 7.60
N ALA A 64 -32.40 -9.19 7.75
CA ALA A 64 -33.30 -10.31 8.00
C ALA A 64 -33.63 -11.12 6.73
N SER A 65 -33.20 -10.68 5.54
CA SER A 65 -33.49 -11.38 4.30
C SER A 65 -32.77 -12.73 4.27
N PRO A 66 -33.49 -13.84 3.95
CA PRO A 66 -32.88 -15.15 3.80
C PRO A 66 -32.01 -15.26 2.54
N GLU A 67 -32.16 -14.33 1.58
CA GLU A 67 -31.37 -14.29 0.35
C GLU A 67 -29.96 -13.73 0.56
N LEU A 68 -29.70 -13.11 1.72
CA LEU A 68 -28.41 -12.51 2.03
C LEU A 68 -27.39 -13.61 2.40
N GLY A 69 -26.37 -13.78 1.55
CA GLY A 69 -25.28 -14.72 1.79
C GLY A 69 -24.53 -14.40 3.09
N ASP A 70 -23.85 -15.38 3.67
CA ASP A 70 -23.20 -15.21 4.98
C ASP A 70 -22.11 -14.13 4.98
N ASP A 71 -21.33 -14.02 3.89
CA ASP A 71 -20.29 -12.99 3.76
C ASP A 71 -20.89 -11.58 3.67
N GLU A 72 -21.97 -11.43 2.89
CA GLU A 72 -22.70 -10.16 2.77
C GLU A 72 -23.41 -9.78 4.07
N PHE A 73 -23.93 -10.76 4.79
CA PHE A 73 -24.51 -10.59 6.11
C PHE A 73 -23.47 -10.09 7.11
N GLU A 74 -22.29 -10.74 7.20
CA GLU A 74 -21.24 -10.34 8.14
C GLU A 74 -20.76 -8.92 7.85
N ASP A 75 -20.53 -8.57 6.58
CA ASP A 75 -20.14 -7.23 6.17
C ASP A 75 -21.18 -6.17 6.56
N GLU A 76 -22.45 -6.42 6.24
CA GLU A 76 -23.55 -5.51 6.57
C GLU A 76 -23.70 -5.36 8.09
N TRP A 77 -23.73 -6.48 8.81
CA TRP A 77 -23.86 -6.51 10.27
C TRP A 77 -22.72 -5.73 10.92
N ASN A 78 -21.48 -5.97 10.49
CA ASN A 78 -20.29 -5.29 11.01
C ASN A 78 -20.38 -3.77 10.86
N VAL A 79 -20.79 -3.28 9.69
CA VAL A 79 -20.93 -1.84 9.43
C VAL A 79 -21.95 -1.20 10.37
N LEU A 80 -23.11 -1.83 10.57
CA LEU A 80 -24.16 -1.31 11.45
C LEU A 80 -23.72 -1.32 12.93
N VAL A 81 -23.10 -2.41 13.36
CA VAL A 81 -22.66 -2.60 14.75
C VAL A 81 -21.54 -1.63 15.12
N TRP A 82 -20.45 -1.64 14.35
CA TRP A 82 -19.29 -0.80 14.66
C TRP A 82 -19.59 0.67 14.43
N GLY A 83 -20.42 1.03 13.44
CA GLY A 83 -20.92 2.39 13.26
C GLY A 83 -21.64 2.91 14.51
N LEU A 84 -22.55 2.11 15.08
CA LEU A 84 -23.26 2.46 16.31
C LEU A 84 -22.34 2.53 17.53
N LEU A 85 -21.47 1.53 17.72
CA LEU A 85 -20.57 1.48 18.89
C LEU A 85 -19.63 2.69 18.94
N VAL A 86 -19.03 3.08 17.81
CA VAL A 86 -18.14 4.24 17.72
C VAL A 86 -18.89 5.55 18.03
N CYS A 87 -20.17 5.64 17.65
CA CYS A 87 -21.00 6.80 17.95
C CYS A 87 -21.41 6.85 19.44
N ILE A 88 -21.92 5.75 20.00
CA ILE A 88 -22.43 5.69 21.39
C ILE A 88 -21.38 6.11 22.40
N VAL A 89 -20.12 5.70 22.19
CA VAL A 89 -19.01 6.02 23.10
C VAL A 89 -18.66 7.52 23.11
N ARG A 90 -19.01 8.26 22.05
CA ARG A 90 -18.74 9.71 21.91
C ARG A 90 -19.93 10.60 22.23
N LEU A 91 -21.11 10.02 22.45
CA LEU A 91 -22.28 10.83 22.82
C LEU A 91 -22.09 11.39 24.24
N PRO A 92 -22.41 12.67 24.49
CA PRO A 92 -22.26 13.29 25.80
C PRO A 92 -23.08 12.55 26.87
N GLN A 93 -22.44 12.11 27.97
CA GLN A 93 -23.13 11.48 29.10
C GLN A 93 -23.94 12.47 29.95
N THR A 94 -23.76 13.77 29.73
CA THR A 94 -24.36 14.87 30.49
C THR A 94 -25.78 15.25 30.07
N ILE A 95 -26.32 14.63 29.02
CA ILE A 95 -27.72 14.83 28.64
C ILE A 95 -28.55 13.90 29.53
N GLU A 96 -29.06 14.48 30.62
CA GLU A 96 -29.86 13.87 31.67
C GLU A 96 -30.83 12.80 31.14
N LYS A 97 -30.64 11.53 31.54
CA LYS A 97 -31.65 10.45 31.43
C LYS A 97 -32.40 10.40 30.09
N ASP A 98 -31.72 10.73 29.02
CA ASP A 98 -32.41 11.03 27.78
C ASP A 98 -32.65 9.71 27.04
N SER A 99 -33.89 9.48 26.60
CA SER A 99 -34.39 8.37 25.75
C SER A 99 -33.53 8.03 24.52
N THR A 100 -32.48 8.82 24.31
CA THR A 100 -31.63 8.95 23.15
C THR A 100 -30.54 7.88 23.08
N THR A 101 -29.74 7.74 24.13
CA THR A 101 -28.77 6.64 24.25
C THR A 101 -29.48 5.30 24.42
N GLU A 102 -30.66 5.33 25.04
CA GLU A 102 -31.54 4.17 25.21
C GLU A 102 -31.92 3.56 23.85
N SER A 103 -32.41 4.40 22.91
CA SER A 103 -32.81 3.95 21.57
C SER A 103 -31.69 3.25 20.80
N LEU A 104 -30.47 3.79 20.83
CA LEU A 104 -29.31 3.20 20.14
C LEU A 104 -28.89 1.86 20.77
N ASN A 105 -28.99 1.73 22.10
CA ASN A 105 -28.74 0.45 22.76
C ASN A 105 -29.81 -0.59 22.42
N LEU A 106 -31.09 -0.20 22.29
CA LEU A 106 -32.15 -1.10 21.82
C LEU A 106 -31.88 -1.61 20.39
N TYR A 107 -31.35 -0.76 19.51
CA TYR A 107 -30.93 -1.19 18.17
C TYR A 107 -29.75 -2.17 18.21
N LEU A 108 -28.77 -1.97 19.08
CA LEU A 108 -27.69 -2.94 19.30
C LEU A 108 -28.24 -4.28 19.82
N ILE A 109 -29.20 -4.26 20.73
CA ILE A 109 -29.88 -5.48 21.22
C ILE A 109 -30.61 -6.20 20.07
N ARG A 110 -31.24 -5.46 19.17
CA ARG A 110 -31.85 -6.04 17.97
C ARG A 110 -30.80 -6.68 17.05
N LEU A 111 -29.65 -6.03 16.84
CA LEU A 111 -28.54 -6.55 16.03
C LEU A 111 -27.96 -7.85 16.59
N ILE A 112 -27.79 -7.96 17.91
CA ILE A 112 -27.27 -9.20 18.53
C ILE A 112 -28.26 -10.35 18.39
N ASN A 113 -29.57 -10.09 18.45
CA ASN A 113 -30.60 -11.11 18.23
C ASN A 113 -30.66 -11.61 16.78
N MET A 114 -30.14 -10.83 15.84
CA MET A 114 -30.02 -11.20 14.43
C MET A 114 -28.69 -11.87 14.09
N ALA A 115 -27.72 -11.93 15.03
CA ALA A 115 -26.39 -12.46 14.76
C ALA A 115 -26.46 -13.95 14.37
N ARG A 116 -25.79 -14.29 13.25
CA ARG A 116 -25.58 -15.67 12.78
C ARG A 116 -24.44 -16.36 13.55
N PRO A 117 -24.40 -17.70 13.55
CA PRO A 117 -23.30 -18.46 14.14
C PRO A 117 -21.93 -18.03 13.62
N LEU A 118 -20.93 -18.08 14.49
CA LEU A 118 -19.56 -17.74 14.12
C LEU A 118 -18.98 -18.71 13.10
N ARG A 119 -18.30 -18.15 12.10
CA ARG A 119 -17.50 -18.90 11.13
C ARG A 119 -16.02 -18.66 11.42
N LEU A 120 -15.22 -19.72 11.39
CA LEU A 120 -13.77 -19.61 11.54
C LEU A 120 -13.20 -18.88 10.31
N PRO A 121 -12.31 -17.90 10.50
CA PRO A 121 -11.58 -17.32 9.38
C PRO A 121 -10.78 -18.41 8.64
N LYS A 122 -10.42 -18.16 7.39
CA LYS A 122 -9.50 -19.03 6.64
C LYS A 122 -8.13 -19.02 7.34
N VAL A 123 -7.70 -20.17 7.80
CA VAL A 123 -6.45 -20.36 8.56
C VAL A 123 -5.73 -21.56 7.98
N SER A 124 -4.39 -21.50 7.94
CA SER A 124 -3.55 -22.65 7.57
C SER A 124 -3.71 -23.82 8.54
N VAL A 125 -3.64 -25.06 8.04
CA VAL A 125 -3.78 -26.29 8.85
C VAL A 125 -2.89 -26.30 10.10
N GLU A 126 -1.63 -25.84 9.98
CA GLU A 126 -0.67 -25.78 11.09
C GLU A 126 -1.09 -24.86 12.26
N ARG A 127 -2.01 -23.94 12.01
CA ARG A 127 -2.42 -22.89 12.94
C ARG A 127 -3.88 -23.00 13.38
N GLU A 128 -4.60 -23.97 12.83
CA GLU A 128 -5.99 -24.29 13.17
C GLU A 128 -6.15 -24.60 14.66
N GLN A 129 -5.14 -25.24 15.27
CA GLN A 129 -5.13 -25.54 16.70
C GLN A 129 -5.29 -24.29 17.58
N TRP A 130 -4.66 -23.16 17.22
CA TRP A 130 -4.77 -21.91 17.98
C TRP A 130 -6.17 -21.32 17.91
N TRP A 131 -6.80 -21.42 16.74
CA TRP A 131 -8.16 -20.93 16.53
C TRP A 131 -9.21 -21.81 17.20
N ASN A 132 -9.01 -23.13 17.22
CA ASN A 132 -9.86 -24.06 17.97
C ASN A 132 -9.79 -23.78 19.49
N GLN A 133 -8.58 -23.59 20.03
CA GLN A 133 -8.41 -23.20 21.44
C GLN A 133 -9.10 -21.87 21.76
N PHE A 134 -8.98 -20.87 20.88
CA PHE A 134 -9.70 -19.61 21.03
C PHE A 134 -11.22 -19.82 21.01
N PHE A 135 -11.73 -20.62 20.07
CA PHE A 135 -13.16 -20.85 19.90
C PHE A 135 -13.79 -21.54 21.12
N ASP A 136 -13.10 -22.52 21.71
CA ASP A 136 -13.51 -23.16 22.96
C ASP A 136 -13.58 -22.15 24.12
N GLN A 137 -12.56 -21.28 24.25
CA GLN A 137 -12.56 -20.22 25.25
C GLN A 137 -13.68 -19.20 25.00
N PHE A 138 -13.94 -18.86 23.74
CA PHE A 138 -14.96 -17.90 23.34
C PHE A 138 -16.37 -18.42 23.63
N ASN A 139 -16.67 -19.68 23.33
CA ASN A 139 -17.97 -20.29 23.66
C ASN A 139 -18.19 -20.33 25.18
N ASN A 140 -17.19 -20.74 25.94
CA ASN A 140 -17.24 -20.71 27.41
C ASN A 140 -17.49 -19.30 27.95
N LEU A 141 -16.82 -18.30 27.37
CA LEU A 141 -17.01 -16.89 27.70
C LEU A 141 -18.46 -16.44 27.42
N LEU A 142 -19.02 -16.78 26.25
CA LEU A 142 -20.40 -16.43 25.91
C LEU A 142 -21.42 -17.09 26.85
N HIS A 143 -21.22 -18.35 27.22
CA HIS A 143 -22.06 -19.04 28.19
C HIS A 143 -22.00 -18.36 29.57
N PHE A 144 -20.82 -17.95 30.02
CA PHE A 144 -20.67 -17.24 31.28
C PHE A 144 -21.35 -15.87 31.25
N LEU A 145 -21.18 -15.11 30.17
CA LEU A 145 -21.80 -13.80 30.00
C LEU A 145 -23.33 -13.90 30.00
N HIS A 146 -23.90 -14.92 29.35
CA HIS A 146 -25.34 -15.20 29.41
C HIS A 146 -25.80 -15.58 30.82
N GLY A 147 -25.00 -16.36 31.55
CA GLY A 147 -25.23 -16.66 32.96
C GLY A 147 -25.18 -15.42 33.86
N LEU A 148 -24.28 -14.48 33.60
CA LEU A 148 -24.22 -13.18 34.29
C LEU A 148 -25.49 -12.36 34.07
N LEU A 149 -25.94 -12.23 32.82
CA LEU A 149 -27.18 -11.52 32.47
C LEU A 149 -28.40 -12.11 33.21
N SER A 150 -28.52 -13.44 33.22
CA SER A 150 -29.59 -14.14 33.94
C SER A 150 -29.56 -13.89 35.45
N GLN A 151 -28.37 -13.67 36.02
CA GLN A 151 -28.18 -13.42 37.45
C GLN A 151 -28.41 -11.95 37.85
N LEU A 152 -28.47 -11.00 36.91
CA LEU A 152 -28.83 -9.60 37.19
C LEU A 152 -30.24 -9.46 37.75
N GLN A 153 -31.11 -10.43 37.48
CA GLN A 153 -32.46 -10.50 38.02
C GLN A 153 -32.50 -10.98 39.48
N ASN A 154 -31.38 -11.47 40.03
CA ASN A 154 -31.31 -12.00 41.39
C ASN A 154 -30.76 -10.94 42.38
N PRO A 155 -31.59 -10.42 43.31
CA PRO A 155 -31.18 -9.35 44.22
C PRO A 155 -30.10 -9.74 45.25
N ASN A 156 -29.83 -11.05 45.44
CA ASN A 156 -28.85 -11.54 46.41
C ASN A 156 -27.46 -11.79 45.80
N CYS A 157 -27.26 -11.51 44.51
CA CYS A 157 -26.01 -11.77 43.83
C CYS A 157 -25.10 -10.53 43.85
N ASN A 158 -23.89 -10.65 44.42
CA ASN A 158 -22.85 -9.64 44.21
C ASN A 158 -22.27 -9.79 42.80
N VAL A 159 -22.88 -9.07 41.86
CA VAL A 159 -22.56 -9.09 40.43
C VAL A 159 -21.14 -8.56 40.17
N GLU A 160 -20.66 -7.58 40.94
CA GLU A 160 -19.34 -6.95 40.73
C GLU A 160 -18.18 -7.93 40.93
N ILE A 161 -18.22 -8.76 41.97
CA ILE A 161 -17.18 -9.78 42.21
C ILE A 161 -17.12 -10.76 41.04
N LYS A 162 -18.29 -11.18 40.53
CA LYS A 162 -18.37 -12.09 39.37
C LYS A 162 -17.89 -11.42 38.09
N MET A 163 -18.16 -10.13 37.89
CA MET A 163 -17.65 -9.35 36.75
C MET A 163 -16.12 -9.20 36.79
N ARG A 164 -15.53 -8.91 37.94
CA ARG A 164 -14.06 -8.85 38.08
C ARG A 164 -13.41 -10.21 37.86
N ALA A 165 -14.04 -11.29 38.36
CA ALA A 165 -13.59 -12.65 38.10
C ALA A 165 -13.67 -13.01 36.62
N PHE A 166 -14.78 -12.65 35.95
CA PHE A 166 -14.96 -12.81 34.50
C PHE A 166 -13.87 -12.08 33.70
N PHE A 167 -13.63 -10.81 34.03
CA PHE A 167 -12.62 -10.00 33.37
C PHE A 167 -11.24 -10.67 33.39
N THR A 168 -10.82 -11.10 34.58
CA THR A 168 -9.46 -11.60 34.82
C THR A 168 -9.28 -13.04 34.32
N ARG A 169 -10.28 -13.90 34.53
CA ARG A 169 -10.16 -15.36 34.29
C ARG A 169 -10.65 -15.81 32.92
N GLN A 170 -11.49 -15.03 32.25
CA GLN A 170 -12.10 -15.44 30.97
C GLN A 170 -11.86 -14.41 29.87
N LEU A 171 -12.26 -13.15 30.05
CA LEU A 171 -12.19 -12.14 28.99
C LEU A 171 -10.75 -11.88 28.54
N ARG A 172 -9.85 -11.55 29.47
CA ARG A 172 -8.45 -11.26 29.14
C ARG A 172 -7.72 -12.45 28.49
N PRO A 173 -7.79 -13.68 29.02
CA PRO A 173 -7.20 -14.85 28.36
C PRO A 173 -7.76 -15.11 26.97
N CYS A 174 -9.08 -15.00 26.78
CA CYS A 174 -9.72 -15.22 25.49
C CYS A 174 -9.26 -14.18 24.45
N LEU A 175 -9.21 -12.90 24.80
CA LEU A 175 -8.72 -11.84 23.92
C LEU A 175 -7.23 -11.98 23.64
N ALA A 176 -6.42 -12.44 24.60
CA ALA A 176 -5.00 -12.73 24.38
C ALA A 176 -4.81 -13.90 23.40
N ALA A 177 -5.60 -14.97 23.53
CA ALA A 177 -5.60 -16.09 22.58
C ALA A 177 -6.01 -15.64 21.17
N PHE A 178 -7.05 -14.78 21.08
CA PHE A 178 -7.47 -14.16 19.83
C PHE A 178 -6.35 -13.35 19.16
N ARG A 179 -5.69 -12.47 19.91
CA ARG A 179 -4.56 -11.66 19.43
C ARG A 179 -3.42 -12.54 18.92
N ARG A 180 -3.07 -13.60 19.66
CA ARG A 180 -2.06 -14.57 19.23
C ARG A 180 -2.41 -15.21 17.89
N GLY A 181 -3.64 -15.72 17.74
CA GLY A 181 -4.12 -16.28 16.47
C GLY A 181 -4.06 -15.28 15.32
N CYS A 182 -4.33 -14.01 15.60
CA CYS A 182 -4.26 -12.93 14.64
C CYS A 182 -2.83 -12.54 14.24
N VAL A 183 -1.86 -12.63 15.17
CA VAL A 183 -0.43 -12.32 14.92
C VAL A 183 0.21 -13.38 14.04
N GLU A 184 -0.16 -14.63 14.25
CA GLU A 184 0.33 -15.71 13.38
C GLU A 184 -0.30 -15.59 11.98
N ASN A 185 -1.63 -15.43 11.86
CA ASN A 185 -2.31 -15.52 10.57
C ASN A 185 -2.14 -14.29 9.65
N SER A 186 -2.15 -13.06 10.20
CA SER A 186 -2.15 -11.82 9.40
C SER A 186 -0.94 -11.69 8.46
N PRO A 187 0.31 -11.95 8.88
CA PRO A 187 1.48 -11.83 8.02
C PRO A 187 1.43 -12.71 6.76
N LEU A 188 0.79 -13.90 6.83
CA LEU A 188 0.62 -14.76 5.65
C LEU A 188 -0.32 -14.11 4.64
N LEU A 189 -1.50 -13.65 5.08
CA LEU A 189 -2.46 -13.01 4.19
C LEU A 189 -1.89 -11.74 3.55
N HIS A 190 -1.12 -10.96 4.30
CA HIS A 190 -0.37 -9.83 3.75
C HIS A 190 0.69 -10.31 2.75
N THR A 191 1.43 -11.38 3.04
CA THR A 191 2.42 -11.93 2.10
C THR A 191 1.79 -12.37 0.78
N GLU A 192 0.64 -13.05 0.84
CA GLU A 192 -0.12 -13.46 -0.35
C GLU A 192 -0.59 -12.24 -1.16
N LEU A 193 -1.17 -11.23 -0.49
CA LEU A 193 -1.57 -9.97 -1.13
C LEU A 193 -0.37 -9.28 -1.80
N ARG A 194 0.79 -9.22 -1.12
CA ARG A 194 2.00 -8.58 -1.64
C ARG A 194 2.56 -9.32 -2.85
N ARG A 195 2.45 -10.65 -2.89
CA ARG A 195 2.82 -11.44 -4.07
C ARG A 195 1.96 -11.07 -5.27
N VAL A 196 0.64 -10.95 -5.07
CA VAL A 196 -0.28 -10.51 -6.13
C VAL A 196 0.02 -9.07 -6.57
N GLN A 197 0.42 -8.18 -5.64
CA GLN A 197 0.86 -6.83 -6.01
C GLN A 197 2.12 -6.83 -6.88
N VAL A 198 3.13 -7.65 -6.55
CA VAL A 198 4.36 -7.77 -7.36
C VAL A 198 4.05 -8.35 -8.73
N GLU A 199 3.19 -9.38 -8.80
CA GLU A 199 2.76 -9.96 -10.07
C GLU A 199 2.03 -8.93 -10.95
N ASN A 200 1.07 -8.19 -10.37
CA ASN A 200 0.36 -7.14 -11.09
C ASN A 200 1.27 -5.98 -11.51
N LEU A 201 2.21 -5.55 -10.66
CA LEU A 201 3.20 -4.54 -11.01
C LEU A 201 4.09 -5.03 -12.16
N SER A 202 4.50 -6.30 -12.14
CA SER A 202 5.30 -6.90 -13.22
C SER A 202 4.55 -7.00 -14.55
N ASN A 203 3.22 -7.01 -14.52
CA ASN A 203 2.35 -7.09 -15.68
C ASN A 203 1.69 -5.76 -16.08
N HIS A 204 1.97 -4.65 -15.36
CA HIS A 204 1.18 -3.41 -15.43
C HIS A 204 -0.33 -3.62 -15.28
N GLY A 205 -0.71 -4.69 -14.59
CA GLY A 205 -2.07 -5.02 -14.25
C GLY A 205 -2.60 -4.07 -13.18
N LYS A 206 -3.90 -3.80 -13.22
CA LYS A 206 -4.59 -3.20 -12.08
C LYS A 206 -4.95 -4.31 -11.11
N LEU A 207 -4.72 -4.07 -9.83
CA LEU A 207 -5.23 -4.93 -8.78
C LEU A 207 -6.75 -5.05 -8.90
N LEU A 208 -7.26 -6.28 -8.93
CA LEU A 208 -8.68 -6.56 -9.04
C LEU A 208 -9.31 -6.68 -7.66
N GLU A 209 -10.63 -6.50 -7.57
CA GLU A 209 -11.34 -6.64 -6.29
C GLU A 209 -11.27 -8.09 -5.76
N ASP A 210 -11.25 -9.08 -6.66
CA ASP A 210 -11.10 -10.49 -6.33
C ASP A 210 -9.76 -10.79 -5.62
N ASP A 211 -8.70 -10.04 -5.92
CA ASP A 211 -7.38 -10.16 -5.29
C ASP A 211 -7.43 -9.76 -3.79
N LEU A 212 -8.38 -8.88 -3.45
CA LEU A 212 -8.57 -8.35 -2.08
C LEU A 212 -9.55 -9.17 -1.25
N ARG A 213 -10.33 -10.06 -1.89
CA ARG A 213 -11.48 -10.72 -1.27
C ARG A 213 -11.10 -11.52 -0.02
N GLU A 214 -10.01 -12.28 -0.07
CA GLU A 214 -9.62 -13.17 1.04
C GLU A 214 -9.21 -12.37 2.28
N ILE A 215 -8.39 -11.33 2.10
CA ILE A 215 -7.93 -10.51 3.23
C ILE A 215 -9.06 -9.61 3.78
N LYS A 216 -9.93 -9.06 2.91
CA LYS A 216 -11.13 -8.31 3.34
C LYS A 216 -12.06 -9.21 4.16
N LYS A 217 -12.31 -10.45 3.69
CA LYS A 217 -13.12 -11.44 4.43
C LYS A 217 -12.51 -11.78 5.77
N TYR A 218 -11.19 -11.96 5.83
CA TYR A 218 -10.48 -12.20 7.09
C TYR A 218 -10.75 -11.09 8.11
N TYR A 219 -10.50 -9.81 7.76
CA TYR A 219 -10.74 -8.70 8.67
C TYR A 219 -12.23 -8.56 9.04
N SER A 220 -13.15 -8.81 8.12
CA SER A 220 -14.60 -8.81 8.40
C SER A 220 -14.97 -9.87 9.45
N SER A 221 -14.46 -11.09 9.33
CA SER A 221 -14.70 -12.13 10.34
C SER A 221 -14.11 -11.77 11.71
N LEU A 222 -12.94 -11.13 11.76
CA LEU A 222 -12.36 -10.66 13.03
C LEU A 222 -13.26 -9.61 13.70
N THR A 223 -13.77 -8.65 12.92
CA THR A 223 -14.66 -7.61 13.44
C THR A 223 -16.02 -8.14 13.82
N TYR A 224 -16.49 -9.21 13.18
CA TYR A 224 -17.73 -9.89 13.54
C TYR A 224 -17.62 -10.58 14.91
N ILE A 225 -16.53 -11.34 15.11
CA ILE A 225 -16.24 -12.01 16.39
C ILE A 225 -16.16 -10.99 17.55
N LEU A 226 -15.36 -9.93 17.37
CA LEU A 226 -15.23 -8.89 18.39
C LEU A 226 -16.52 -8.09 18.56
N GLY A 227 -17.28 -7.87 17.49
CA GLY A 227 -18.55 -7.16 17.51
C GLY A 227 -19.60 -7.87 18.35
N ILE A 228 -19.70 -9.20 18.24
CA ILE A 228 -20.61 -10.01 19.07
C ILE A 228 -20.31 -9.81 20.56
N LEU A 229 -19.02 -9.82 20.91
CA LEU A 229 -18.58 -9.63 22.28
C LEU A 229 -18.83 -8.21 22.77
N ALA A 230 -18.48 -7.20 21.96
CA ALA A 230 -18.66 -5.78 22.28
C ALA A 230 -20.13 -5.44 22.52
N ILE A 231 -21.04 -5.89 21.64
CA ILE A 231 -22.47 -5.63 21.81
C ILE A 231 -23.03 -6.31 23.04
N ARG A 232 -22.67 -7.58 23.30
CA ARG A 232 -23.21 -8.29 24.46
C ARG A 232 -22.76 -7.64 25.77
N ILE A 233 -21.52 -7.17 25.85
CA ILE A 233 -21.01 -6.41 27.01
C ILE A 233 -21.69 -5.03 27.10
N GLN A 234 -21.93 -4.37 25.97
CA GLN A 234 -22.67 -3.10 25.94
C GLN A 234 -24.14 -3.28 26.38
N GLY A 235 -24.79 -4.37 25.97
CA GLY A 235 -26.14 -4.75 26.42
C GLY A 235 -26.17 -5.03 27.92
N LEU A 236 -25.18 -5.78 28.43
CA LEU A 236 -24.99 -5.98 29.87
C LEU A 236 -24.85 -4.64 30.62
N ARG A 237 -24.03 -3.72 30.09
CA ARG A 237 -23.87 -2.37 30.66
C ARG A 237 -25.19 -1.60 30.69
N PHE A 238 -25.94 -1.63 29.59
CA PHE A 238 -27.23 -0.97 29.47
C PHE A 238 -28.29 -1.53 30.44
N GLU A 239 -28.38 -2.85 30.57
CA GLU A 239 -29.29 -3.49 31.53
C GLU A 239 -28.92 -3.17 32.99
N CYS A 240 -27.62 -3.15 33.32
CA CYS A 240 -27.16 -2.76 34.66
C CYS A 240 -27.51 -1.30 35.00
N GLN A 241 -27.41 -0.39 34.02
CA GLN A 241 -27.71 1.02 34.21
C GLN A 241 -29.22 1.31 34.29
N SER A 242 -30.03 0.51 33.61
CA SER A 242 -31.49 0.68 33.54
C SER A 242 -32.22 -0.01 34.71
N SER A 243 -31.59 -1.00 35.34
CA SER A 243 -32.19 -1.74 36.46
C SER A 243 -32.09 -0.96 37.77
N SER A 244 -33.25 -0.63 38.35
CA SER A 244 -33.35 0.02 39.67
C SER A 244 -32.96 -0.89 40.85
N THR A 245 -32.78 -2.19 40.63
CA THR A 245 -32.51 -3.19 41.68
C THR A 245 -31.02 -3.51 41.87
N ASN A 246 -30.15 -3.10 40.96
CA ASN A 246 -28.72 -3.41 41.00
C ASN A 246 -27.89 -2.26 41.62
N MET A 247 -27.90 -2.16 42.95
CA MET A 247 -27.06 -1.20 43.69
C MET A 247 -25.54 -1.52 43.66
N TYR A 248 -25.13 -2.68 43.14
CA TYR A 248 -23.75 -3.19 43.30
C TYR A 248 -22.87 -3.12 42.05
N ALA A 249 -23.40 -2.80 40.86
CA ALA A 249 -22.59 -2.71 39.65
C ALA A 249 -22.03 -1.28 39.48
N THR A 250 -20.72 -1.11 39.64
CA THR A 250 -20.06 0.19 39.39
C THR A 250 -19.95 0.42 37.87
N PRO A 251 -20.35 1.62 37.35
CA PRO A 251 -20.22 1.96 35.94
C PRO A 251 -18.80 1.77 35.37
N ASP A 252 -17.78 1.95 36.22
CA ASP A 252 -16.37 1.85 35.85
C ASP A 252 -15.95 0.42 35.50
N THR A 253 -16.40 -0.59 36.25
CA THR A 253 -16.03 -2.00 35.99
C THR A 253 -16.60 -2.48 34.65
N LEU A 254 -17.85 -2.09 34.35
CA LEU A 254 -18.50 -2.38 33.08
C LEU A 254 -17.82 -1.68 31.91
N TRP A 255 -17.38 -0.44 32.12
CA TRP A 255 -16.62 0.29 31.12
C TRP A 255 -15.28 -0.37 30.82
N GLN A 256 -14.56 -0.85 31.84
CA GLN A 256 -13.30 -1.58 31.67
C GLN A 256 -13.44 -2.85 30.83
N LEU A 257 -14.53 -3.61 31.00
CA LEU A 257 -14.82 -4.79 30.18
C LEU A 257 -14.94 -4.43 28.69
N LEU A 258 -15.75 -3.40 28.39
CA LEU A 258 -15.98 -2.95 27.02
C LEU A 258 -14.70 -2.38 26.40
N GLN A 259 -13.98 -1.57 27.17
CA GLN A 259 -12.71 -0.95 26.76
C GLN A 259 -11.68 -2.00 26.37
N GLU A 260 -11.54 -3.11 27.09
CA GLU A 260 -10.60 -4.18 26.73
C GLU A 260 -10.90 -4.81 25.36
N VAL A 261 -12.20 -4.97 25.03
CA VAL A 261 -12.63 -5.49 23.71
C VAL A 261 -12.36 -4.45 22.62
N MET A 262 -12.68 -3.18 22.87
CA MET A 262 -12.43 -2.10 21.92
C MET A 262 -10.93 -1.90 21.66
N MET A 263 -10.09 -1.96 22.70
CA MET A 263 -8.63 -1.92 22.56
C MET A 263 -8.13 -3.11 21.76
N THR A 264 -8.69 -4.31 21.96
CA THR A 264 -8.33 -5.48 21.15
C THR A 264 -8.72 -5.30 19.68
N TYR A 265 -9.87 -4.69 19.40
CA TYR A 265 -10.25 -4.30 18.04
C TYR A 265 -9.22 -3.35 17.42
N GLU A 266 -8.83 -2.28 18.11
CA GLU A 266 -7.83 -1.33 17.61
C GLU A 266 -6.50 -2.03 17.30
N GLN A 267 -6.05 -2.90 18.21
CA GLN A 267 -4.79 -3.65 18.08
C GLN A 267 -4.80 -4.60 16.88
N VAL A 268 -5.90 -5.28 16.63
CA VAL A 268 -6.01 -6.27 15.54
C VAL A 268 -6.30 -5.61 14.18
N MET A 269 -6.95 -4.44 14.17
CA MET A 269 -7.21 -3.65 12.97
C MET A 269 -6.04 -2.76 12.55
N ASN A 270 -4.94 -2.71 13.32
CA ASN A 270 -3.87 -1.71 13.16
C ASN A 270 -3.09 -1.77 11.83
N ASP A 271 -3.27 -2.82 11.03
CA ASP A 271 -2.66 -3.03 9.70
C ASP A 271 -3.70 -3.31 8.59
N ALA A 272 -4.98 -2.99 8.83
CA ALA A 272 -6.09 -3.21 7.90
C ALA A 272 -6.11 -2.18 6.74
N LEU A 273 -4.95 -1.91 6.15
CA LEU A 273 -4.75 -0.99 5.03
C LEU A 273 -3.83 -1.58 3.98
N MET A 274 -4.05 -1.13 2.75
CA MET A 274 -3.20 -1.42 1.62
C MET A 274 -3.00 -0.16 0.80
N CYS A 275 -1.80 0.06 0.25
CA CYS A 275 -1.59 1.10 -0.74
C CYS A 275 -1.18 0.50 -2.08
N ASN A 276 -1.59 1.19 -3.16
CA ASN A 276 -1.06 0.94 -4.49
C ASN A 276 0.29 1.60 -4.65
N GLU A 277 1.10 1.03 -5.53
CA GLU A 277 2.35 1.63 -5.92
C GLU A 277 2.11 2.95 -6.66
N PRO A 278 2.81 4.03 -6.28
CA PRO A 278 2.52 5.37 -6.78
C PRO A 278 2.86 5.58 -8.26
N SER A 279 3.72 4.72 -8.79
CA SER A 279 4.09 4.67 -10.20
C SER A 279 3.98 3.22 -10.65
N GLY A 280 3.59 2.98 -11.91
CA GLY A 280 3.82 1.68 -12.56
C GLY A 280 5.31 1.36 -12.74
N SER A 281 6.19 1.97 -11.94
CA SER A 281 7.63 1.76 -11.95
C SER A 281 8.13 1.78 -10.51
N PRO A 282 9.04 0.89 -10.13
CA PRO A 282 9.68 0.89 -8.82
C PRO A 282 10.72 2.00 -8.65
N ILE A 283 10.80 2.93 -9.61
CA ILE A 283 11.73 4.05 -9.62
C ILE A 283 10.94 5.34 -9.59
N MET A 284 11.03 6.02 -8.45
CA MET A 284 10.47 7.34 -8.30
C MET A 284 11.51 8.39 -8.70
N VAL A 285 11.22 9.12 -9.76
CA VAL A 285 12.04 10.25 -10.19
C VAL A 285 11.63 11.50 -9.42
N THR A 286 12.59 12.20 -8.80
CA THR A 286 12.29 13.41 -8.05
C THR A 286 11.67 14.49 -8.93
N ASN A 287 10.73 15.21 -8.35
CA ASN A 287 9.95 16.27 -8.98
C ASN A 287 9.00 15.83 -10.11
N ASN A 288 8.77 14.52 -10.26
CA ASN A 288 7.69 14.01 -11.09
C ASN A 288 6.40 13.84 -10.26
N LEU A 289 5.27 14.12 -10.90
CA LEU A 289 3.94 13.89 -10.31
C LEU A 289 3.63 12.40 -10.34
N PHE A 290 3.06 11.91 -9.26
CA PHE A 290 2.58 10.56 -9.17
C PHE A 290 1.23 10.51 -8.44
N THR A 291 0.44 9.49 -8.78
CA THR A 291 -0.87 9.24 -8.16
C THR A 291 -0.69 8.25 -7.04
N PHE A 292 -1.20 8.56 -5.86
CA PHE A 292 -1.20 7.67 -4.72
C PHE A 292 -2.63 7.21 -4.42
N THR A 293 -2.80 5.92 -4.14
CA THR A 293 -4.08 5.36 -3.70
C THR A 293 -3.85 4.44 -2.51
N CYS A 294 -4.67 4.58 -1.48
CA CYS A 294 -4.70 3.70 -0.32
C CYS A 294 -6.13 3.20 -0.12
N TYR A 295 -6.27 1.89 0.02
CA TYR A 295 -7.51 1.14 0.19
C TYR A 295 -7.67 0.68 1.63
N SER A 296 -8.91 0.64 2.09
CA SER A 296 -9.24 -0.03 3.33
C SER A 296 -9.47 -1.52 3.11
N LEU A 297 -8.93 -2.33 4.03
CA LEU A 297 -9.21 -3.76 4.07
C LEU A 297 -10.42 -4.09 4.95
N ASN A 298 -11.00 -3.10 5.64
CA ASN A 298 -12.19 -3.30 6.48
C ASN A 298 -13.18 -2.12 6.42
N LYS A 299 -14.44 -2.42 6.13
CA LYS A 299 -15.56 -1.46 6.02
C LYS A 299 -15.96 -0.80 7.35
N THR A 300 -15.51 -1.33 8.49
CA THR A 300 -15.79 -0.79 9.84
C THR A 300 -14.88 0.39 10.22
N LEU A 301 -13.86 0.68 9.42
CA LEU A 301 -12.89 1.73 9.70
C LEU A 301 -13.33 3.06 9.05
N PHE A 302 -13.69 4.01 9.90
CA PHE A 302 -14.11 5.34 9.50
C PHE A 302 -12.90 6.28 9.56
N TYR A 303 -12.19 6.42 8.44
CA TYR A 303 -11.01 7.28 8.39
C TYR A 303 -11.36 8.76 8.32
N ASN A 304 -10.53 9.55 9.00
CA ASN A 304 -10.54 11.00 8.94
C ASN A 304 -9.48 11.49 7.93
N SER A 305 -8.24 11.00 8.07
CA SER A 305 -7.11 11.44 7.24
C SER A 305 -6.06 10.34 7.06
N PHE A 306 -5.20 10.52 6.06
CA PHE A 306 -4.09 9.64 5.71
C PHE A 306 -2.80 10.44 5.65
N ASP A 307 -1.87 10.15 6.56
CA ASP A 307 -0.52 10.73 6.52
C ASP A 307 0.40 9.81 5.73
N ILE A 308 1.12 10.38 4.77
CA ILE A 308 2.04 9.66 3.88
C ILE A 308 3.44 10.21 4.07
N GLN A 309 4.36 9.32 4.42
CA GLN A 309 5.77 9.60 4.66
C GLN A 309 6.65 8.66 3.82
N ILE A 310 7.85 9.08 3.45
CA ILE A 310 8.85 8.19 2.83
C ILE A 310 9.87 7.80 3.89
N VAL A 311 10.14 6.51 4.05
CA VAL A 311 11.05 5.98 5.07
C VAL A 311 12.11 5.07 4.46
N SER A 312 13.23 4.88 5.17
CA SER A 312 14.29 3.93 4.76
C SER A 312 13.85 2.49 5.00
N GLU A 313 14.54 1.53 4.39
CA GLU A 313 14.35 0.09 4.64
C GLU A 313 14.49 -0.27 6.13
N GLU A 314 15.50 0.24 6.84
CA GLU A 314 15.68 -0.06 8.26
C GLU A 314 14.53 0.50 9.11
N THR A 315 14.03 1.67 8.75
CA THR A 315 12.89 2.31 9.41
C THR A 315 11.60 1.54 9.12
N ALA A 316 11.42 1.03 7.89
CA ALA A 316 10.29 0.18 7.52
C ALA A 316 10.26 -1.13 8.33
N ALA A 317 11.42 -1.75 8.58
CA ALA A 317 11.53 -2.92 9.47
C ALA A 317 11.15 -2.60 10.92
N ALA A 318 11.55 -1.43 11.44
CA ALA A 318 11.14 -0.99 12.77
C ALA A 318 9.62 -0.76 12.85
N ILE A 319 9.01 -0.17 11.81
CA ILE A 319 7.56 0.05 11.70
C ILE A 319 6.80 -1.28 11.68
N GLN A 320 7.21 -2.24 10.86
CA GLN A 320 6.58 -3.58 10.81
C GLN A 320 6.63 -4.26 12.17
N ASN A 321 7.79 -4.21 12.85
CA ASN A 321 7.91 -4.78 14.19
C ASN A 321 6.95 -4.10 15.17
N GLU A 322 6.78 -2.78 15.12
CA GLU A 322 5.81 -2.07 15.94
C GLU A 322 4.37 -2.47 15.64
N ILE A 323 4.00 -2.66 14.36
CA ILE A 323 2.67 -3.16 13.96
C ILE A 323 2.38 -4.54 14.59
N ILE A 324 3.35 -5.44 14.57
CA ILE A 324 3.26 -6.78 15.17
C ILE A 324 3.13 -6.68 16.70
N GLN A 325 3.95 -5.85 17.35
CA GLN A 325 3.88 -5.65 18.80
C GLN A 325 2.56 -5.01 19.25
N CYS A 326 2.02 -4.07 18.47
CA CYS A 326 0.68 -3.51 18.70
C CYS A 326 -0.38 -4.59 18.66
N ARG A 327 -0.32 -5.50 17.68
CA ARG A 327 -1.28 -6.60 17.52
C ARG A 327 -1.20 -7.60 18.68
N MET A 328 -0.02 -7.84 19.25
CA MET A 328 0.17 -8.63 20.47
C MET A 328 -0.40 -7.95 21.74
N GLY A 329 -0.69 -6.65 21.67
CA GLY A 329 -1.14 -5.84 22.79
C GLY A 329 -0.02 -5.27 23.66
N SER A 330 1.23 -5.32 23.19
CA SER A 330 2.40 -4.78 23.89
C SER A 330 2.58 -3.28 23.71
N SER A 331 1.94 -2.69 22.70
CA SER A 331 1.94 -1.25 22.41
C SER A 331 0.57 -0.76 21.94
N SER A 332 0.29 0.53 22.15
CA SER A 332 -0.98 1.15 21.77
C SER A 332 -0.96 1.62 20.31
N PRO A 333 -2.01 1.37 19.52
CA PRO A 333 -2.13 1.93 18.16
C PRO A 333 -2.54 3.41 18.15
N LYS A 334 -2.85 4.01 19.32
CA LYS A 334 -3.23 5.42 19.44
C LYS A 334 -2.06 6.38 19.29
N GLU A 335 -0.88 5.96 19.72
CA GLU A 335 0.34 6.78 19.70
C GLU A 335 1.48 6.00 19.04
N PRO A 336 1.47 5.89 17.69
CA PRO A 336 2.57 5.28 16.96
C PRO A 336 3.88 6.00 17.25
N LYS A 337 5.00 5.27 17.24
CA LYS A 337 6.31 5.90 17.35
C LYS A 337 6.54 6.88 16.20
N LEU A 338 7.31 7.91 16.48
CA LEU A 338 7.79 8.84 15.47
C LEU A 338 9.00 8.24 14.77
N PHE A 339 8.95 8.23 13.45
CA PHE A 339 10.00 7.70 12.60
C PHE A 339 10.58 8.81 11.72
N PRO A 340 11.89 8.83 11.48
CA PRO A 340 12.51 9.82 10.62
C PRO A 340 12.07 9.63 9.16
N SER A 341 11.92 10.75 8.45
CA SER A 341 11.61 10.74 7.02
C SER A 341 12.88 10.64 6.19
N ALA A 342 12.93 9.72 5.24
CA ALA A 342 14.06 9.55 4.34
C ALA A 342 14.00 10.49 3.12
N ALA A 343 12.82 11.04 2.82
CA ALA A 343 12.64 12.00 1.73
C ALA A 343 11.48 12.96 2.00
N LEU A 344 11.62 14.20 1.53
CA LEU A 344 10.57 15.19 1.54
C LEU A 344 9.56 14.95 0.43
N ILE A 345 8.29 15.04 0.82
CA ILE A 345 7.13 14.90 -0.06
C ILE A 345 6.34 16.21 -0.10
N ALA A 346 5.65 16.46 -1.20
CA ALA A 346 4.82 17.64 -1.36
C ALA A 346 3.54 17.32 -2.12
N MET A 347 2.46 18.02 -1.77
CA MET A 347 1.17 17.96 -2.46
C MET A 347 1.00 19.18 -3.35
N LYS A 348 0.68 18.97 -4.63
CA LYS A 348 0.28 20.04 -5.54
C LYS A 348 -1.26 20.07 -5.64
N PRO A 349 -1.93 21.24 -5.55
CA PRO A 349 -3.38 21.32 -5.69
C PRO A 349 -3.87 20.74 -7.03
N THR A 350 -5.04 20.12 -7.02
CA THR A 350 -5.72 19.64 -8.24
C THR A 350 -6.39 20.77 -9.01
N THR A 351 -6.77 21.86 -8.33
CA THR A 351 -7.29 23.08 -8.96
C THR A 351 -6.13 23.94 -9.46
N GLY A 352 -6.01 24.08 -10.78
CA GLY A 352 -4.91 24.76 -11.47
C GLY A 352 -4.87 26.28 -11.31
N VAL A 353 -5.03 26.82 -10.11
CA VAL A 353 -4.83 28.25 -9.86
C VAL A 353 -3.33 28.50 -9.71
N LYS A 354 -2.70 29.02 -10.77
CA LYS A 354 -1.38 29.66 -10.67
C LYS A 354 -1.48 30.73 -9.57
N ARG A 355 -0.80 30.55 -8.45
CA ARG A 355 -0.60 31.65 -7.49
C ARG A 355 0.16 32.76 -8.23
N ASN A 356 -0.49 33.90 -8.44
CA ASN A 356 0.18 35.09 -8.97
C ASN A 356 1.16 35.61 -7.90
N ASN A 357 2.43 35.25 -8.03
CA ASN A 357 3.54 35.72 -7.17
C ASN A 357 3.91 37.20 -7.42
N ALA A 358 2.95 38.07 -7.75
CA ALA A 358 3.25 39.45 -8.16
C ALA A 358 3.37 40.45 -6.99
N THR A 359 3.12 40.08 -5.74
CA THR A 359 3.10 41.03 -4.61
C THR A 359 4.22 40.89 -3.59
N ALA A 360 5.18 39.97 -3.76
CA ALA A 360 6.30 39.80 -2.82
C ALA A 360 7.51 40.73 -3.05
N ASN A 361 7.48 41.61 -4.06
CA ASN A 361 8.65 42.41 -4.49
C ASN A 361 8.49 43.93 -4.32
N GLN A 362 7.87 44.40 -3.23
CA GLN A 362 7.74 45.84 -2.95
C GLN A 362 8.56 46.39 -1.78
N LYS A 363 9.43 45.61 -1.14
CA LYS A 363 10.43 46.18 -0.22
C LYS A 363 11.81 45.60 -0.53
N GLY A 364 12.65 46.45 -1.10
CA GLY A 364 13.91 46.10 -1.73
C GLY A 364 14.93 45.51 -0.77
N THR A 365 15.49 44.39 -1.18
CA THR A 365 16.91 44.02 -1.04
C THR A 365 17.20 43.02 -2.15
N GLY A 366 18.15 43.35 -3.02
CA GLY A 366 18.55 42.51 -4.15
C GLY A 366 19.14 41.18 -3.67
N GLY A 367 18.67 40.07 -4.25
CA GLY A 367 19.19 38.73 -4.04
C GLY A 367 19.22 37.97 -5.36
N ASN A 368 20.37 37.38 -5.66
CA ASN A 368 20.79 36.76 -6.92
C ASN A 368 19.74 35.89 -7.64
N THR A 369 19.66 36.07 -8.97
CA THR A 369 18.87 35.28 -9.92
C THR A 369 19.56 33.98 -10.32
N ALA A 370 19.66 33.02 -9.39
CA ALA A 370 19.93 31.61 -9.71
C ALA A 370 19.23 30.69 -8.69
N HIS A 371 18.45 29.72 -9.18
CA HIS A 371 17.56 28.79 -8.45
C HIS A 371 16.15 29.27 -8.05
N LYS A 372 15.30 29.58 -9.04
CA LYS A 372 13.84 29.46 -8.92
C LYS A 372 13.38 28.06 -9.33
N LYS A 373 13.38 27.06 -8.44
CA LYS A 373 12.69 25.75 -8.64
C LYS A 373 12.41 25.05 -7.29
N SER A 374 11.43 25.52 -6.52
CA SER A 374 10.58 24.67 -5.64
C SER A 374 9.58 25.53 -4.86
N ASP A 375 8.60 26.14 -5.55
CA ASP A 375 7.43 26.78 -4.89
C ASP A 375 6.43 25.71 -4.40
N VAL A 376 6.91 24.63 -3.78
CA VAL A 376 6.08 23.53 -3.27
C VAL A 376 6.46 23.28 -1.82
N ASN A 377 5.47 23.37 -0.92
CA ASN A 377 5.63 23.18 0.53
C ASN A 377 6.05 21.73 0.82
N SER A 378 7.35 21.48 0.82
CA SER A 378 7.94 20.17 1.04
C SER A 378 7.92 19.86 2.54
N GLN A 379 7.38 18.70 2.89
CA GLN A 379 7.17 18.29 4.28
C GLN A 379 7.71 16.88 4.48
N GLU A 380 7.93 16.48 5.73
CA GLU A 380 8.35 15.11 6.08
C GLU A 380 7.25 14.09 5.82
N PHE A 381 5.99 14.51 5.97
CA PHE A 381 4.80 13.76 5.60
C PHE A 381 3.76 14.73 5.03
N VAL A 382 2.82 14.22 4.25
CA VAL A 382 1.64 14.97 3.78
C VAL A 382 0.36 14.29 4.23
N THR A 383 -0.67 15.10 4.54
CA THR A 383 -1.97 14.61 5.01
C THR A 383 -3.02 14.73 3.91
N ILE A 384 -3.67 13.63 3.58
CA ILE A 384 -4.74 13.55 2.59
C ILE A 384 -6.07 13.23 3.29
N PRO A 385 -7.16 13.96 3.02
CA PRO A 385 -8.46 13.64 3.60
C PRO A 385 -8.98 12.29 3.10
N ALA A 386 -9.78 11.63 3.93
CA ALA A 386 -10.52 10.43 3.54
C ALA A 386 -11.68 10.76 2.58
N LEU A 387 -11.93 9.87 1.63
CA LEU A 387 -13.02 9.92 0.67
C LEU A 387 -13.75 8.58 0.67
N PHE A 388 -15.07 8.59 0.47
CA PHE A 388 -15.84 7.35 0.40
C PHE A 388 -15.76 6.75 -1.01
N SER A 389 -15.35 5.48 -1.11
CA SER A 389 -15.37 4.71 -2.35
C SER A 389 -16.69 3.94 -2.45
N GLU A 390 -17.48 4.24 -3.48
CA GLU A 390 -18.74 3.53 -3.75
C GLU A 390 -18.53 2.07 -4.16
N PRO A 391 -17.55 1.73 -5.04
CA PRO A 391 -17.25 0.34 -5.37
C PRO A 391 -16.86 -0.49 -4.14
N ASP A 392 -15.92 0.01 -3.33
CA ASP A 392 -15.40 -0.74 -2.17
C ASP A 392 -16.29 -0.65 -0.92
N ARG A 393 -17.27 0.27 -0.91
CA ARG A 393 -18.11 0.63 0.24
C ARG A 393 -17.30 0.90 1.52
N ALA A 394 -16.22 1.66 1.37
CA ALA A 394 -15.29 1.96 2.44
C ALA A 394 -14.69 3.36 2.31
N PHE A 395 -14.24 3.92 3.43
CA PHE A 395 -13.45 5.16 3.43
C PHE A 395 -12.00 4.84 3.04
N GLN A 396 -11.49 5.57 2.06
CA GLN A 396 -10.17 5.36 1.50
C GLN A 396 -9.60 6.67 0.95
N THR A 397 -8.46 6.67 0.25
CA THR A 397 -7.95 7.90 -0.34
C THR A 397 -7.26 7.69 -1.68
N THR A 398 -7.47 8.63 -2.59
CA THR A 398 -6.77 8.71 -3.88
C THR A 398 -6.37 10.16 -4.11
N TYR A 399 -5.10 10.40 -4.39
CA TYR A 399 -4.60 11.74 -4.70
C TYR A 399 -3.65 11.71 -5.90
N PRO A 400 -3.92 12.49 -6.96
CA PRO A 400 -3.22 12.35 -8.23
C PRO A 400 -1.89 13.12 -8.31
N HIS A 401 -1.64 14.09 -7.42
CA HIS A 401 -0.59 15.10 -7.59
C HIS A 401 0.40 15.16 -6.42
N LEU A 402 0.97 14.01 -6.04
CA LEU A 402 2.08 13.96 -5.09
C LEU A 402 3.42 14.13 -5.80
N LEU A 403 4.41 14.67 -5.08
CA LEU A 403 5.76 14.89 -5.56
C LEU A 403 6.77 14.47 -4.49
N CYS A 404 7.77 13.66 -4.86
CA CYS A 404 8.98 13.54 -4.05
C CYS A 404 9.94 14.65 -4.45
N THR A 405 10.27 15.56 -3.54
CA THR A 405 11.07 16.76 -3.87
C THR A 405 12.56 16.52 -3.61
N THR A 406 12.90 16.09 -2.40
CA THR A 406 14.29 16.02 -1.94
C THR A 406 14.51 14.75 -1.11
N ARG A 407 15.49 13.94 -1.49
CA ARG A 407 16.00 12.87 -0.61
C ARG A 407 16.71 13.53 0.57
N GLN A 408 16.33 13.19 1.79
CA GLN A 408 17.05 13.66 2.96
C GLN A 408 18.38 12.90 3.05
N LYS A 409 19.48 13.61 3.34
CA LYS A 409 20.76 12.95 3.60
C LYS A 409 20.68 12.32 4.98
N ASP A 410 20.33 11.04 5.03
CA ASP A 410 20.45 10.27 6.28
C ASP A 410 21.91 10.28 6.73
N ALA A 411 22.17 10.82 7.93
CA ALA A 411 23.42 10.62 8.64
C ALA A 411 23.69 9.11 8.92
N VAL A 412 22.62 8.30 8.94
CA VAL A 412 22.65 6.85 9.22
C VAL A 412 23.09 6.02 8.00
N LEU A 413 22.83 6.47 6.77
CA LEU A 413 23.32 5.78 5.56
C LEU A 413 24.82 6.02 5.30
N LEU A 414 25.41 7.01 5.98
CA LEU A 414 26.84 7.34 5.90
C LEU A 414 27.66 6.80 7.07
N ASP A 415 27.07 6.01 7.98
CA ASP A 415 27.82 5.40 9.07
C ASP A 415 28.72 4.28 8.53
N THR A 416 29.87 4.73 8.02
CA THR A 416 31.03 3.96 7.55
C THR A 416 31.63 3.07 8.65
N LYS A 417 31.09 3.12 9.88
CA LYS A 417 31.46 2.22 10.98
C LYS A 417 30.81 0.84 10.89
N SER A 418 29.71 0.71 10.15
CA SER A 418 29.26 -0.61 9.70
C SER A 418 30.03 -0.93 8.42
N GLY A 419 30.89 -1.95 8.42
CA GLY A 419 31.69 -2.36 7.25
C GLY A 419 30.88 -2.85 6.03
N ALA A 420 29.61 -2.46 5.91
CA ALA A 420 28.73 -2.75 4.80
C ALA A 420 29.04 -1.81 3.62
N THR A 421 30.07 -2.15 2.87
CA THR A 421 30.22 -1.69 1.48
C THR A 421 29.00 -2.19 0.70
N GLY A 422 28.13 -1.28 0.23
CA GLY A 422 27.02 -1.62 -0.69
C GLY A 422 25.57 -1.53 -0.17
N LYS A 423 25.26 -0.68 0.83
CA LYS A 423 23.85 -0.45 1.21
C LYS A 423 22.97 0.00 0.03
N ARG A 424 21.88 -0.72 -0.21
CA ARG A 424 20.90 -0.46 -1.28
C ARG A 424 19.96 0.67 -0.83
N PRO A 425 19.70 1.68 -1.66
CA PRO A 425 18.85 2.81 -1.26
C PRO A 425 17.38 2.48 -1.54
N LEU A 426 16.85 1.52 -0.79
CA LEU A 426 15.44 1.14 -0.83
C LEU A 426 14.64 2.02 0.12
N PHE A 427 13.47 2.43 -0.36
CA PHE A 427 12.54 3.29 0.36
C PHE A 427 11.14 2.69 0.32
N TYR A 428 10.34 3.07 1.30
CA TYR A 428 8.96 2.65 1.45
C TYR A 428 8.08 3.88 1.71
N PHE A 429 6.85 3.85 1.21
CA PHE A 429 5.82 4.74 1.72
C PHE A 429 5.31 4.16 3.02
N TYR A 430 5.39 4.94 4.08
CA TYR A 430 4.74 4.67 5.34
C TYR A 430 3.43 5.46 5.40
N ILE A 431 2.33 4.72 5.54
CA ILE A 431 0.99 5.28 5.63
C ILE A 431 0.54 5.18 7.08
N ARG A 432 0.05 6.28 7.64
CA ARG A 432 -0.68 6.32 8.91
C ARG A 432 -2.06 6.91 8.67
N ALA A 433 -3.08 6.07 8.62
CA ALA A 433 -4.45 6.54 8.52
C ALA A 433 -5.06 6.71 9.91
N LYS A 434 -5.56 7.91 10.18
CA LYS A 434 -6.23 8.26 11.42
C LYS A 434 -7.71 7.91 11.32
N THR A 435 -8.22 7.15 12.28
CA THR A 435 -9.62 6.68 12.33
C THR A 435 -10.20 6.90 13.73
N TRP A 436 -11.52 7.11 13.81
CA TRP A 436 -12.22 7.20 15.09
C TRP A 436 -12.22 5.83 15.78
N SER A 437 -11.70 5.77 17.00
CA SER A 437 -11.68 4.53 17.80
C SER A 437 -13.05 4.22 18.41
N PRO A 438 -13.50 2.96 18.46
CA PRO A 438 -14.63 2.57 19.31
C PRO A 438 -14.38 2.77 20.82
N SER A 439 -13.15 3.03 21.27
CA SER A 439 -12.82 3.36 22.66
C SER A 439 -13.10 4.83 23.05
N GLY A 440 -13.32 5.72 22.07
CA GLY A 440 -13.58 7.15 22.26
C GLY A 440 -12.51 8.10 21.68
N ASP A 441 -11.25 7.65 21.59
CA ASP A 441 -10.14 8.46 21.06
C ASP A 441 -9.97 8.26 19.53
N ASP A 442 -8.91 8.79 18.96
CA ASP A 442 -8.48 8.39 17.62
C ASP A 442 -7.38 7.31 17.72
N PHE A 443 -7.29 6.44 16.71
CA PHE A 443 -6.17 5.51 16.58
C PHE A 443 -5.66 5.46 15.14
N TYR A 444 -4.48 4.87 14.95
CA TYR A 444 -3.83 4.80 13.65
C TYR A 444 -3.84 3.38 13.11
N VAL A 445 -4.26 3.26 11.85
CA VAL A 445 -4.07 2.06 11.03
C VAL A 445 -2.91 2.34 10.08
N ARG A 446 -2.02 1.38 9.90
CA ARG A 446 -0.70 1.58 9.31
C ARG A 446 -0.39 0.54 8.26
N THR A 447 0.31 0.93 7.21
CA THR A 447 0.82 0.00 6.20
C THR A 447 2.07 0.56 5.53
N LEU A 448 2.75 -0.30 4.78
CA LEU A 448 3.92 0.04 3.96
C LEU A 448 3.60 -0.20 2.47
N SER A 449 4.25 0.49 1.55
CA SER A 449 4.23 0.14 0.12
C SER A 449 5.16 -1.02 -0.19
N LEU A 450 5.25 -1.44 -1.46
CA LEU A 450 6.42 -2.16 -1.94
C LEU A 450 7.66 -1.25 -1.94
N PRO A 451 8.87 -1.83 -1.90
CA PRO A 451 10.09 -1.04 -1.97
C PRO A 451 10.22 -0.37 -3.34
N PHE A 452 10.70 0.87 -3.31
CA PHE A 452 11.09 1.62 -4.50
C PHE A 452 12.43 2.31 -4.28
N THR A 453 13.01 2.82 -5.36
CA THR A 453 14.23 3.62 -5.32
C THR A 453 13.95 5.04 -5.78
N ILE A 454 14.74 6.01 -5.30
CA ILE A 454 14.60 7.42 -5.67
C ILE A 454 15.74 7.80 -6.60
N SER A 455 15.40 8.23 -7.82
CA SER A 455 16.33 8.78 -8.79
C SER A 455 16.18 10.30 -8.91
N THR A 456 17.29 11.02 -9.06
CA THR A 456 17.25 12.47 -9.28
C THR A 456 17.33 12.80 -10.76
N ARG A 457 16.48 13.71 -11.25
CA ARG A 457 16.35 14.12 -12.66
C ARG A 457 17.61 14.70 -13.34
N ARG A 458 18.78 14.75 -12.68
CA ARG A 458 20.04 15.20 -13.32
C ARG A 458 20.60 14.08 -14.22
N ASN A 459 19.91 13.83 -15.32
CA ASN A 459 20.04 12.64 -16.19
C ASN A 459 21.18 12.69 -17.23
N GLN A 460 22.25 13.47 -17.01
CA GLN A 460 23.35 13.60 -17.99
C GLN A 460 24.73 13.14 -17.46
N ASP A 461 24.78 12.65 -16.23
CA ASP A 461 26.04 12.19 -15.63
C ASP A 461 26.16 10.66 -15.73
N CYS A 462 27.28 10.18 -16.29
CA CYS A 462 27.60 8.75 -16.38
C CYS A 462 27.60 8.05 -15.01
N GLN A 463 27.85 8.78 -13.93
CA GLN A 463 27.74 8.25 -12.56
C GLN A 463 26.27 8.02 -12.15
N VAL A 464 25.38 8.93 -12.54
CA VAL A 464 23.93 8.84 -12.25
C VAL A 464 23.27 7.74 -13.08
N GLN A 465 23.71 7.53 -14.33
CA GLN A 465 23.25 6.41 -15.16
C GLN A 465 23.67 5.05 -14.58
N ARG A 466 24.93 4.90 -14.14
CA ARG A 466 25.41 3.68 -13.46
C ARG A 466 24.64 3.41 -12.15
N MET A 467 24.31 4.47 -11.42
CA MET A 467 23.50 4.38 -10.20
C MET A 467 22.06 3.92 -10.51
N ASN A 468 21.42 4.49 -11.53
CA ASN A 468 20.08 4.08 -11.98
C ASN A 468 20.05 2.62 -12.47
N SER A 469 21.09 2.14 -13.15
CA SER A 469 21.19 0.72 -13.55
C SER A 469 21.29 -0.23 -12.35
N SER A 470 21.99 0.17 -11.28
CA SER A 470 22.06 -0.63 -10.05
C SER A 470 20.72 -0.67 -9.31
N TYR A 471 19.98 0.45 -9.32
CA TYR A 471 18.68 0.55 -8.66
C TYR A 471 17.59 -0.25 -9.37
N THR A 472 17.49 -0.10 -10.71
CA THR A 472 16.61 -0.91 -11.56
C THR A 472 16.90 -2.41 -11.37
N ALA A 473 18.18 -2.82 -11.39
CA ALA A 473 18.56 -4.22 -11.19
C ALA A 473 18.15 -4.74 -9.81
N THR A 474 18.30 -3.90 -8.77
CA THR A 474 17.90 -4.27 -7.41
C THR A 474 16.40 -4.53 -7.33
N CYS A 475 15.57 -3.63 -7.86
CA CYS A 475 14.11 -3.82 -7.89
C CYS A 475 13.72 -5.05 -8.73
N PHE A 476 14.35 -5.23 -9.91
CA PHE A 476 14.15 -6.42 -10.76
C PHE A 476 14.44 -7.72 -9.99
N TRP A 477 15.57 -7.78 -9.29
CA TRP A 477 15.95 -8.95 -8.51
C TRP A 477 15.01 -9.24 -7.34
N MET A 478 14.61 -8.19 -6.61
CA MET A 478 13.70 -8.34 -5.48
C MET A 478 12.32 -8.84 -5.93
N TYR A 479 11.81 -8.34 -7.06
CA TYR A 479 10.57 -8.85 -7.63
C TYR A 479 10.70 -10.27 -8.17
N GLY A 480 11.88 -10.63 -8.68
CA GLY A 480 12.15 -11.99 -9.14
C GLY A 480 12.24 -13.04 -8.03
N THR A 481 12.95 -12.72 -6.96
CA THR A 481 13.09 -13.61 -5.80
C THR A 481 11.87 -13.61 -4.90
N CYS A 482 11.08 -12.53 -4.92
CA CYS A 482 9.75 -12.42 -4.30
C CYS A 482 9.71 -12.87 -2.83
N SER A 483 10.80 -12.61 -2.09
CA SER A 483 10.99 -13.08 -0.72
C SER A 483 10.36 -12.13 0.29
N PHE A 484 9.12 -12.40 0.69
CA PHE A 484 8.40 -11.56 1.65
C PHE A 484 8.58 -12.00 3.11
N ASN A 485 8.55 -11.01 4.01
CA ASN A 485 8.32 -11.20 5.42
C ASN A 485 7.28 -10.17 5.89
N GLY A 486 6.01 -10.57 5.91
CA GLY A 486 4.91 -9.69 6.27
C GLY A 486 4.68 -8.60 5.22
N LEU A 487 4.92 -7.34 5.59
CA LEU A 487 4.79 -6.17 4.71
C LEU A 487 6.08 -5.87 3.93
N LEU A 488 7.23 -6.43 4.33
CA LEU A 488 8.51 -6.17 3.70
C LEU A 488 8.83 -7.18 2.60
N LEU A 489 9.33 -6.67 1.48
CA LEU A 489 10.01 -7.47 0.48
C LEU A 489 11.50 -7.46 0.82
N ASN A 490 12.01 -8.60 1.30
CA ASN A 490 13.38 -8.72 1.76
C ASN A 490 14.32 -9.00 0.59
N TRP A 491 15.54 -8.46 0.70
CA TRP A 491 16.64 -8.90 -0.14
C TRP A 491 16.89 -10.41 0.06
N ASN A 492 16.98 -11.14 -1.05
CA ASN A 492 17.34 -12.54 -1.06
C ASN A 492 18.54 -12.75 -1.99
N GLU A 493 19.60 -13.38 -1.48
CA GLU A 493 20.80 -13.74 -2.24
C GLU A 493 20.65 -15.04 -3.04
N ASN A 494 19.54 -15.78 -2.82
CA ASN A 494 19.25 -16.98 -3.58
C ASN A 494 19.30 -16.69 -5.08
N PRO A 495 19.99 -17.52 -5.86
CA PRO A 495 20.05 -17.35 -7.30
C PRO A 495 18.67 -17.53 -7.94
N LEU A 496 18.46 -16.86 -9.07
CA LEU A 496 17.30 -17.10 -9.92
C LEU A 496 17.60 -18.28 -10.82
N THR A 497 16.63 -19.16 -11.03
CA THR A 497 16.76 -20.17 -12.09
C THR A 497 16.72 -19.49 -13.46
N TRP A 498 17.34 -20.10 -14.47
CA TRP A 498 17.28 -19.60 -15.85
C TRP A 498 15.84 -19.32 -16.31
N THR A 499 14.92 -20.24 -16.00
CA THR A 499 13.49 -20.11 -16.32
C THR A 499 12.86 -18.89 -15.64
N GLN A 500 13.13 -18.67 -14.35
CA GLN A 500 12.63 -17.48 -13.63
C GLN A 500 13.18 -16.19 -14.24
N PHE A 501 14.48 -16.16 -14.54
CA PHE A 501 15.12 -14.99 -15.15
C PHE A 501 14.50 -14.65 -16.52
N LYS A 502 14.29 -15.65 -17.38
CA LYS A 502 13.65 -15.46 -18.68
C LYS A 502 12.25 -14.88 -18.54
N GLU A 503 11.42 -15.44 -17.67
CA GLU A 503 10.04 -14.96 -17.51
C GLU A 503 9.98 -13.53 -16.97
N LEU A 504 10.83 -13.18 -16.00
CA LEU A 504 10.92 -11.81 -15.47
C LEU A 504 11.41 -10.82 -16.50
N THR A 505 12.47 -11.17 -17.25
CA THR A 505 13.04 -10.31 -18.28
C THR A 505 12.05 -10.10 -19.42
N ARG A 506 11.35 -11.16 -19.84
CA ARG A 506 10.29 -11.13 -20.84
C ARG A 506 9.17 -10.16 -20.46
N ARG A 507 8.70 -10.23 -19.22
CA ARG A 507 7.69 -9.30 -18.68
C ARG A 507 8.21 -7.87 -18.63
N TYR A 508 9.43 -7.69 -18.12
CA TYR A 508 10.07 -6.38 -18.01
C TYR A 508 10.18 -5.69 -19.38
N PHE A 509 10.58 -6.40 -20.43
CA PHE A 509 10.65 -5.90 -21.80
C PHE A 509 9.29 -5.60 -22.42
N MET A 510 8.34 -6.52 -22.30
CA MET A 510 6.97 -6.33 -22.81
C MET A 510 6.36 -5.05 -22.27
N VAL A 511 6.54 -4.82 -20.97
CA VAL A 511 6.00 -3.69 -20.24
C VAL A 511 6.73 -2.39 -20.56
N ASN A 512 8.05 -2.34 -20.36
CA ASN A 512 8.77 -1.08 -20.43
C ASN A 512 9.13 -0.71 -21.88
N GLY A 513 9.18 -1.69 -22.79
CA GLY A 513 9.40 -1.46 -24.21
C GLY A 513 8.10 -1.21 -24.99
N GLU A 514 6.93 -1.41 -24.37
CA GLU A 514 5.61 -1.35 -25.00
C GLU A 514 5.52 -2.23 -26.28
N VAL A 515 6.23 -3.36 -26.30
CA VAL A 515 6.35 -4.26 -27.45
C VAL A 515 5.35 -5.42 -27.41
N LYS A 516 4.81 -5.81 -28.57
CA LYS A 516 3.87 -6.94 -28.70
C LYS A 516 4.57 -8.30 -28.72
N ARG A 517 5.70 -8.41 -29.43
CA ARG A 517 6.62 -9.55 -29.35
C ARG A 517 7.73 -9.18 -28.37
N THR A 518 7.89 -10.02 -27.37
CA THR A 518 8.93 -9.89 -26.33
C THR A 518 10.06 -10.88 -26.63
N MET A 519 11.10 -10.94 -25.79
CA MET A 519 12.21 -11.87 -25.95
C MET A 519 11.72 -13.32 -25.99
N GLU A 520 12.15 -14.06 -27.00
CA GLU A 520 11.88 -15.48 -27.22
C GLU A 520 13.11 -16.33 -26.85
N GLU A 521 12.93 -17.66 -26.82
CA GLU A 521 13.99 -18.58 -26.40
C GLU A 521 15.27 -18.44 -27.23
N SER A 522 15.16 -18.14 -28.53
CA SER A 522 16.29 -17.88 -29.41
C SER A 522 17.11 -16.66 -29.00
N ASP A 523 16.46 -15.63 -28.44
CA ASP A 523 17.11 -14.37 -28.05
C ASP A 523 17.89 -14.54 -26.74
N TYR A 524 17.47 -15.49 -25.90
CA TYR A 524 18.13 -15.82 -24.65
C TYR A 524 19.40 -16.66 -24.82
N ALA A 525 19.57 -17.35 -25.94
CA ALA A 525 20.80 -18.12 -26.22
C ALA A 525 22.06 -17.22 -26.15
N LEU A 526 21.97 -15.98 -26.67
CA LEU A 526 23.06 -15.00 -26.58
C LEU A 526 23.33 -14.52 -25.13
N LEU A 527 22.28 -14.51 -24.29
CA LEU A 527 22.39 -14.08 -22.90
C LEU A 527 22.92 -15.21 -22.00
N GLU A 528 22.65 -16.47 -22.32
CA GLU A 528 23.09 -17.62 -21.52
C GLU A 528 24.61 -17.71 -21.44
N ASP A 529 25.27 -17.57 -22.59
CA ASP A 529 26.74 -17.51 -22.71
C ASP A 529 27.33 -16.30 -21.97
N LYS A 530 26.57 -15.19 -21.91
CA LYS A 530 27.01 -13.93 -21.29
C LYS A 530 26.75 -13.86 -19.78
N MET A 531 25.95 -14.77 -19.22
CA MET A 531 25.58 -14.74 -17.80
C MET A 531 26.60 -15.42 -16.88
N HIS A 532 27.56 -16.16 -17.44
CA HIS A 532 28.59 -16.88 -16.70
C HIS A 532 29.94 -16.21 -16.91
N CYS A 533 30.38 -15.41 -15.93
CA CYS A 533 31.66 -14.72 -16.01
C CYS A 533 32.78 -15.60 -15.48
N GLU A 534 33.67 -16.06 -16.37
CA GLU A 534 34.87 -16.86 -16.02
C GLU A 534 35.77 -16.16 -14.98
N GLN A 535 35.77 -14.82 -14.95
CA GLN A 535 36.58 -14.01 -14.04
C GLN A 535 35.91 -13.77 -12.68
N CYS A 536 34.62 -14.06 -12.54
CA CYS A 536 33.84 -13.86 -11.33
C CYS A 536 33.21 -15.16 -10.80
N GLY A 537 33.65 -16.32 -11.30
CA GLY A 537 33.13 -17.62 -10.88
C GLY A 537 33.10 -17.74 -9.36
N ASP A 538 31.92 -18.02 -8.82
CA ASP A 538 31.76 -18.49 -7.45
C ASP A 538 31.91 -20.03 -7.52
N ASP A 539 32.70 -20.64 -6.63
CA ASP A 539 32.83 -22.10 -6.43
C ASP A 539 31.51 -22.69 -5.89
N THR A 540 30.38 -22.48 -6.58
CA THR A 540 29.09 -23.06 -6.19
C THR A 540 28.97 -24.43 -6.83
N ASP A 541 29.13 -25.47 -6.00
CA ASP A 541 28.89 -26.87 -6.35
C ASP A 541 27.65 -27.04 -7.25
N ASP A 542 27.82 -27.83 -8.32
CA ASP A 542 26.83 -28.33 -9.29
C ASP A 542 25.69 -29.16 -8.66
N GLN A 543 25.11 -28.74 -7.53
CA GLN A 543 24.06 -29.48 -6.83
C GLN A 543 22.64 -29.16 -7.33
N HIS A 544 22.47 -28.11 -8.15
CA HIS A 544 21.18 -27.70 -8.70
C HIS A 544 21.25 -27.81 -10.22
N GLY A 545 20.66 -28.86 -10.80
CA GLY A 545 20.75 -29.19 -12.24
C GLY A 545 20.13 -28.19 -13.24
N GLU A 546 19.91 -26.93 -12.85
CA GLU A 546 19.58 -25.81 -13.73
C GLU A 546 20.63 -24.70 -13.55
N ASN A 547 21.09 -24.10 -14.66
CA ASN A 547 21.99 -22.95 -14.65
C ASN A 547 21.39 -21.80 -13.81
N CYS A 548 21.93 -21.62 -12.61
CA CYS A 548 21.48 -20.63 -11.64
C CYS A 548 22.21 -19.30 -11.89
N ILE A 549 21.45 -18.20 -11.97
CA ILE A 549 22.01 -16.85 -12.15
C ILE A 549 22.08 -16.18 -10.79
N SER A 550 23.23 -15.59 -10.43
CA SER A 550 23.38 -14.77 -9.22
C SER A 550 23.18 -13.28 -9.50
N PHE A 551 22.89 -12.48 -8.47
CA PHE A 551 22.76 -11.02 -8.64
C PHE A 551 24.06 -10.37 -9.12
N LYS A 552 25.22 -10.92 -8.72
CA LYS A 552 26.54 -10.45 -9.16
C LYS A 552 26.68 -10.59 -10.67
N ASN A 553 26.17 -11.67 -11.26
CA ASN A 553 26.26 -11.92 -12.71
C ASN A 553 25.51 -10.84 -13.50
N ILE A 554 24.31 -10.44 -13.03
CA ILE A 554 23.51 -9.39 -13.66
C ILE A 554 24.23 -8.03 -13.70
N LEU A 555 25.00 -7.72 -12.66
CA LEU A 555 25.76 -6.47 -12.53
C LEU A 555 27.24 -6.60 -12.91
N CYS A 556 27.69 -7.76 -13.40
CA CYS A 556 29.08 -8.03 -13.69
C CYS A 556 29.60 -7.12 -14.82
N SER A 557 30.56 -6.26 -14.52
CA SER A 557 31.14 -5.33 -15.52
C SER A 557 32.21 -5.96 -16.42
N HIS A 558 32.58 -7.23 -16.18
CA HIS A 558 33.61 -7.93 -16.96
C HIS A 558 33.10 -8.44 -18.30
N LEU A 559 31.80 -8.31 -18.56
CA LEU A 559 31.24 -8.45 -19.88
C LEU A 559 31.87 -7.42 -20.80
N ARG A 560 32.67 -7.94 -21.72
CA ARG A 560 33.54 -7.18 -22.60
C ARG A 560 33.05 -7.34 -24.02
N PHE A 561 32.87 -6.21 -24.69
CA PHE A 561 32.68 -6.14 -26.13
C PHE A 561 33.93 -5.47 -26.70
N ASP A 562 34.76 -6.25 -27.39
CA ASP A 562 35.96 -5.75 -28.07
C ASP A 562 35.74 -5.82 -29.59
N THR A 563 35.93 -4.68 -30.25
CA THR A 563 36.12 -4.58 -31.70
C THR A 563 37.50 -3.99 -31.97
N ASP A 564 37.98 -4.07 -33.20
CA ASP A 564 39.31 -3.56 -33.60
C ASP A 564 39.51 -2.07 -33.28
N THR A 565 38.43 -1.31 -33.10
CA THR A 565 38.44 0.13 -32.84
C THR A 565 37.89 0.55 -31.46
N VAL A 566 37.12 -0.31 -30.78
CA VAL A 566 36.43 0.07 -29.52
C VAL A 566 36.42 -1.10 -28.54
N GLN A 567 36.87 -0.82 -27.31
CA GLN A 567 36.74 -1.73 -26.16
C GLN A 567 35.70 -1.17 -25.19
N MET A 568 34.58 -1.87 -25.03
CA MET A 568 33.51 -1.49 -24.12
C MET A 568 33.30 -2.55 -23.05
N ARG A 569 33.05 -2.09 -21.82
CA ARG A 569 32.70 -2.92 -20.67
C ARG A 569 31.40 -2.41 -20.07
N PHE A 570 30.41 -3.28 -19.98
CA PHE A 570 29.11 -2.96 -19.39
C PHE A 570 28.47 -4.24 -18.85
N SER A 571 27.61 -4.14 -17.85
CA SER A 571 26.92 -5.31 -17.29
C SER A 571 25.77 -5.78 -18.17
N VAL A 572 25.35 -7.05 -18.01
CA VAL A 572 24.16 -7.60 -18.71
C VAL A 572 22.97 -6.66 -18.53
N TRP A 573 22.72 -6.24 -17.29
CA TRP A 573 21.61 -5.35 -17.00
C TRP A 573 21.72 -4.00 -17.69
N ARG A 574 22.94 -3.45 -17.78
CA ARG A 574 23.15 -2.19 -18.50
C ARG A 574 22.84 -2.36 -19.99
N GLY A 575 23.26 -3.48 -20.59
CA GLY A 575 22.92 -3.82 -21.97
C GLY A 575 21.41 -3.92 -22.19
N ILE A 576 20.70 -4.62 -21.30
CA ILE A 576 19.23 -4.72 -21.32
C ILE A 576 18.57 -3.33 -21.32
N LEU A 577 19.02 -2.42 -20.45
CA LEU A 577 18.46 -1.07 -20.38
C LEU A 577 18.74 -0.23 -21.63
N GLU A 578 19.91 -0.38 -22.26
CA GLU A 578 20.23 0.33 -23.51
C GLU A 578 19.36 -0.18 -24.66
N VAL A 579 19.16 -1.50 -24.76
CA VAL A 579 18.25 -2.09 -25.75
C VAL A 579 16.82 -1.58 -25.54
N LEU A 580 16.37 -1.52 -24.29
CA LEU A 580 15.05 -0.98 -23.94
C LEU A 580 14.90 0.49 -24.35
N GLN A 581 15.95 1.29 -24.21
CA GLN A 581 15.93 2.71 -24.57
C GLN A 581 15.71 2.91 -26.09
N ILE A 582 16.18 1.99 -26.93
CA ILE A 582 15.94 2.03 -28.38
C ILE A 582 14.43 1.96 -28.67
N PHE A 583 13.70 1.08 -27.99
CA PHE A 583 12.25 0.95 -28.17
C PHE A 583 11.46 2.15 -27.62
N GLN A 584 12.03 2.88 -26.66
CA GLN A 584 11.40 4.06 -26.05
C GLN A 584 11.71 5.37 -26.79
N ASP A 585 12.72 5.42 -27.67
CA ASP A 585 13.08 6.63 -28.41
C ASP A 585 12.38 6.66 -29.79
N PRO A 586 11.38 7.54 -30.01
CA PRO A 586 10.70 7.65 -31.29
C PRO A 586 11.59 8.16 -32.43
N LYS A 587 12.83 8.59 -32.15
CA LYS A 587 13.83 9.01 -33.15
C LYS A 587 14.84 7.92 -33.50
N ALA A 588 14.89 6.82 -32.74
CA ALA A 588 15.75 5.70 -33.06
C ALA A 588 15.10 4.88 -34.18
N ALA A 589 15.48 5.15 -35.43
CA ALA A 589 15.23 4.19 -36.50
C ALA A 589 15.97 2.88 -36.13
N VAL A 590 15.20 1.79 -36.06
CA VAL A 590 15.52 0.49 -35.44
C VAL A 590 16.74 -0.25 -36.01
N VAL A 591 17.41 0.28 -37.03
CA VAL A 591 18.30 -0.52 -37.90
C VAL A 591 19.78 -0.57 -37.44
N GLU A 592 20.30 0.42 -36.69
CA GLU A 592 21.77 0.53 -36.56
C GLU A 592 22.39 0.05 -35.23
N THR A 593 21.64 -0.14 -34.15
CA THR A 593 22.27 -0.35 -32.81
C THR A 593 22.23 -1.78 -32.29
N VAL A 594 21.31 -2.64 -32.75
CA VAL A 594 21.27 -4.03 -32.25
C VAL A 594 22.23 -4.96 -33.01
N SER A 595 22.62 -4.57 -34.23
CA SER A 595 23.81 -5.11 -34.88
C SER A 595 25.08 -4.95 -34.03
N PHE A 596 25.13 -3.96 -33.12
CA PHE A 596 26.26 -3.73 -32.22
C PHE A 596 26.26 -4.60 -30.96
N ALA A 597 25.10 -5.06 -30.48
CA ALA A 597 25.01 -5.93 -29.29
C ALA A 597 25.19 -7.42 -29.61
N ALA A 598 24.94 -7.80 -30.87
CA ALA A 598 24.79 -9.18 -31.34
C ALA A 598 25.96 -9.72 -32.18
N ARG A 599 26.92 -8.89 -32.63
CA ARG A 599 28.03 -9.39 -33.47
C ARG A 599 29.09 -10.12 -32.64
N THR A 600 29.27 -11.40 -32.94
CA THR A 600 30.48 -12.18 -32.63
C THR A 600 31.64 -11.70 -33.50
N SER A 601 32.78 -11.47 -32.86
CA SER A 601 34.07 -11.15 -33.49
C SER A 601 34.49 -12.20 -34.53
N HIS A 602 34.85 -11.73 -35.72
CA HIS A 602 35.84 -12.24 -36.69
C HIS A 602 35.38 -11.96 -38.12
N HIS A 603 35.90 -10.90 -38.77
CA HIS A 603 36.31 -10.92 -40.18
C HIS A 603 37.00 -9.59 -40.56
N HIS A 604 38.24 -9.71 -41.06
CA HIS A 604 39.07 -8.64 -41.63
C HIS A 604 38.43 -8.06 -42.90
N LEU A 605 38.49 -6.74 -43.12
CA LEU A 605 38.48 -6.18 -44.48
C LEU A 605 39.31 -4.89 -44.61
N GLU A 606 40.07 -4.81 -45.71
CA GLU A 606 41.09 -3.80 -46.05
C GLU A 606 40.52 -2.45 -46.52
N MET A 607 41.29 -1.37 -46.28
CA MET A 607 40.98 0.02 -46.67
C MET A 607 41.40 0.37 -48.11
N LEU A 608 40.59 1.16 -48.83
CA LEU A 608 41.01 2.00 -49.97
C LEU A 608 40.25 3.37 -50.03
N PRO A 609 40.81 4.42 -50.71
CA PRO A 609 40.68 5.84 -50.34
C PRO A 609 39.69 6.67 -51.23
N PRO A 610 39.48 8.00 -50.98
CA PRO A 610 38.20 8.70 -51.19
C PRO A 610 38.15 9.57 -52.45
N HIS A 611 36.94 9.88 -52.99
CA HIS A 611 36.71 11.14 -53.72
C HIS A 611 35.23 11.59 -53.90
N ASN A 612 34.99 12.80 -53.38
CA ASN A 612 34.25 13.97 -53.88
C ASN A 612 32.70 14.08 -53.95
N PRO A 613 32.15 15.30 -53.69
CA PRO A 613 30.77 15.54 -53.27
C PRO A 613 29.87 16.12 -54.38
N ASN A 614 28.58 15.81 -54.34
CA ASN A 614 27.51 16.64 -54.95
C ASN A 614 26.12 16.27 -54.37
N LEU A 615 25.62 17.14 -53.47
CA LEU A 615 24.26 17.72 -53.43
C LEU A 615 23.02 16.84 -53.79
N ARG A 616 22.09 16.64 -52.82
CA ARG A 616 20.75 17.27 -52.75
C ARG A 616 19.83 16.64 -51.69
N SER A 617 19.05 17.51 -51.06
CA SER A 617 17.98 17.30 -50.09
C SER A 617 16.66 16.79 -50.70
N ALA A 618 15.92 15.93 -49.98
CA ALA A 618 14.45 15.80 -50.02
C ALA A 618 14.03 14.98 -48.79
N SER A 619 13.44 15.49 -47.70
CA SER A 619 12.09 16.05 -47.52
C SER A 619 11.02 15.45 -48.43
N SER A 620 10.61 14.20 -48.16
CA SER A 620 9.22 13.75 -48.03
C SER A 620 9.24 12.23 -48.04
N LEU A 621 8.77 11.60 -46.97
CA LEU A 621 8.12 10.29 -46.95
C LEU A 621 7.68 10.04 -45.51
N VAL A 622 6.37 9.94 -45.32
CA VAL A 622 5.76 9.39 -44.11
C VAL A 622 6.05 7.89 -44.13
N PRO A 623 6.64 7.26 -43.09
CA PRO A 623 6.63 5.81 -43.00
C PRO A 623 5.51 5.36 -42.08
N ASP A 624 4.65 4.51 -42.62
CA ASP A 624 3.61 3.76 -41.92
C ASP A 624 4.15 3.06 -40.66
N HIS A 625 3.32 3.03 -39.62
CA HIS A 625 3.51 2.23 -38.42
C HIS A 625 3.42 0.74 -38.77
N ASN A 626 4.54 0.10 -39.12
CA ASN A 626 4.75 -1.34 -39.11
C ASN A 626 6.25 -1.65 -39.29
N ALA A 627 7.07 -1.31 -38.29
CA ALA A 627 8.41 -1.90 -38.22
C ALA A 627 8.24 -3.30 -37.60
N SER A 628 8.33 -4.33 -38.43
CA SER A 628 8.18 -5.71 -37.97
C SER A 628 9.47 -6.15 -37.27
N PHE A 629 9.36 -6.80 -36.12
CA PHE A 629 10.49 -7.43 -35.44
C PHE A 629 11.18 -8.48 -36.34
N GLU A 630 10.45 -9.03 -37.33
CA GLU A 630 10.98 -9.94 -38.35
C GLU A 630 12.05 -9.27 -39.23
N GLU A 631 11.83 -8.06 -39.74
CA GLU A 631 12.86 -7.32 -40.50
C GLU A 631 14.13 -7.10 -39.67
N PHE A 632 13.98 -6.85 -38.38
CA PHE A 632 15.11 -6.64 -37.46
C PHE A 632 15.90 -7.93 -37.15
N MET A 633 15.24 -9.09 -37.08
CA MET A 633 15.91 -10.38 -36.91
C MET A 633 16.45 -10.95 -38.22
N ASP A 634 15.84 -10.62 -39.36
CA ASP A 634 16.32 -10.97 -40.69
C ASP A 634 17.62 -10.22 -41.02
N ASP A 635 17.75 -8.96 -40.59
CA ASP A 635 19.01 -8.18 -40.67
C ASP A 635 20.13 -8.74 -39.76
N LEU A 636 19.78 -9.45 -38.67
CA LEU A 636 20.74 -10.11 -37.78
C LEU A 636 21.27 -11.44 -38.34
N THR A 637 20.56 -12.06 -39.28
CA THR A 637 20.86 -13.42 -39.79
C THR A 637 21.44 -13.43 -41.21
N ASN A 638 21.25 -12.38 -42.01
CA ASN A 638 21.79 -12.29 -43.38
C ASN A 638 23.16 -11.60 -43.44
N SER A 639 24.23 -12.38 -43.56
CA SER A 639 25.62 -11.92 -43.67
C SER A 639 26.09 -11.63 -45.10
N SER A 640 25.21 -11.32 -46.06
CA SER A 640 25.58 -11.33 -47.50
C SER A 640 25.16 -10.15 -48.38
N ASN A 641 24.62 -9.06 -47.83
CA ASN A 641 24.35 -7.86 -48.64
C ASN A 641 25.45 -6.81 -48.45
N ASP A 642 26.45 -6.87 -49.35
CA ASP A 642 27.61 -5.97 -49.44
C ASP A 642 27.33 -4.62 -50.14
N ASP A 643 26.08 -4.29 -50.46
CA ASP A 643 25.76 -3.08 -51.22
C ASP A 643 24.75 -2.18 -50.50
N TYR A 644 25.23 -1.30 -49.61
CA TYR A 644 24.58 0.00 -49.40
C TYR A 644 25.62 1.08 -49.02
N ILE A 645 25.77 2.06 -49.92
CA ILE A 645 26.82 3.07 -50.00
C ILE A 645 26.68 4.16 -48.90
N PRO A 646 27.81 4.75 -48.43
CA PRO A 646 27.86 5.65 -47.29
C PRO A 646 27.72 7.13 -47.70
N SER A 647 26.97 7.91 -46.92
CA SER A 647 27.20 9.35 -46.79
C SER A 647 26.47 9.90 -45.57
N LEU A 648 27.22 10.38 -44.56
CA LEU A 648 26.83 11.57 -43.79
C LEU A 648 28.05 12.15 -43.09
N ASP A 649 28.34 13.38 -43.52
CA ASP A 649 29.40 14.28 -43.07
C ASP A 649 29.14 14.72 -41.63
N PHE A 650 30.02 14.40 -40.68
CA PHE A 650 29.93 14.86 -39.29
C PHE A 650 30.58 16.23 -39.13
N SER A 651 29.94 17.25 -39.70
CA SER A 651 30.14 18.63 -39.25
C SER A 651 28.78 19.21 -38.88
N HIS A 652 28.59 19.44 -37.58
CA HIS A 652 27.42 20.08 -36.95
C HIS A 652 26.27 19.17 -36.46
N THR A 653 26.54 18.24 -35.55
CA THR A 653 25.58 17.90 -34.47
C THR A 653 26.30 17.43 -33.22
N ASN A 654 26.22 18.25 -32.17
CA ASN A 654 26.42 18.00 -30.73
C ASN A 654 27.26 16.79 -30.30
N HIS A 655 28.50 17.10 -29.94
CA HIS A 655 29.38 16.33 -29.06
C HIS A 655 28.62 15.54 -27.98
N SER A 656 28.52 14.24 -28.20
CA SER A 656 28.29 13.22 -27.18
C SER A 656 29.33 12.14 -27.41
N LEU A 657 29.93 11.66 -26.32
CA LEU A 657 31.07 10.72 -26.23
C LEU A 657 32.46 11.33 -26.44
N ARG A 658 33.04 11.84 -25.34
CA ARG A 658 34.47 11.65 -25.04
C ARG A 658 34.56 10.80 -23.77
N VAL A 659 35.04 9.56 -23.93
CA VAL A 659 35.99 8.94 -23.00
C VAL A 659 37.35 9.13 -23.63
#